data_AF-A0A959M4M3-F1
#
_entry.id   AF-A0A959M4M3-F1
#
_cell.length_a   1.000
_cell.length_b   1.000
_cell.length_c   1.000
_cell.angle_alpha   90.00
_cell.angle_beta   90.00
_cell.angle_gamma   90.00
#
_symmetry.space_group_name_H-M   'P 1'
#
loop_
_entity.id
_entity.type
_entity.pdbx_description
1 polymer ?
#
loop_
_entity_poly.entity_id
_entity_poly.type
_entity_poly.pdbx_seq_one_letter_code
_entity_poly.pdbx_strand_id
1 'polypeptide(L)'
;MKRITLTLLLLGFAGWFINPLQGQHQPITEQKGAEVSEVRLLGKTSPLAEAKKVPILTNDEKKKKAQNYYSDEMPNFQGNIAMPAPYADVAQPKHGDPARQIGADKLLTIVEPDLVLEGMDENDSGVSPPDPNGDVSSDHYIQIINSGSGGIISVWDKNTGELLLDATSLNTFWEPFGVTGLGDGVVLFDQQADRWLVSELGTFGTNAMLVAISETSDPFGNFFVYEFSAPNLPDYPKYGIWNNAYMITTNEGSESEIPVYLLDRQAMLNGAPTADMQRILAMTKFSDTTGAFQVATAADWDGNTPPPANSPQYVVRIYDDAWDGGVDALELWEFQVDWTNPDNTTVNGPLVLPTEAFDSDLCGGNIFNCIEHFGSGGLLSALQQVIMNRVQYRNFGAYESILLNHSVDVDGNNRAGVRWYELRKQGGGDWEIFQQSTFSPDNDSRFMGSLAMDGAGNILMGYSVTSPNKELSLRFTGRTAGDPLGEMTIEEFEFAPGEDQYFGSRWGDYANMCIDPDDDRTFWFTGEYMKTNLWGTKIMNAVIRRDSNDIGAYAFINPVNSGFLTATEEVRVAIRNFGYLPADDFSISYQFENGPVVTDFVTDTIIQPDSLYIHTFGPTVDMSAIGDYEFSMFTSMDVDTSYFNDTLRMVISKLTRFDAGISNILGLDAPLCETDFIADAVLTNYGQDNLTAVDIIYSINGGPETTISWTGDLPFGESEIVLITSTEPLLPNNTITLYTQNPNGVVDEDMSNDSYSRDFGYIGGGLGLRLELLTDNYPAETSWKLFDSNGDELFSGGGYNQPQNLYIENWCIAEGCYTFEIYDSFGDGIQFGGIEGGYQIIREADEVVLAEINQVNFGTIEINPFCTDLSCLIEGNYTVTNVNMPGGNDGAILMQASNGLPPYEYSITGGVTWSSNGLFENISEGTYAVVIRDAVDCETDTMITVEACNLIVSATTINASNSNSEDGTITVATTNGTAPFEYSLDGVNYQPGNIFDNLPAGEYTVYITDATGCSRELFVFIESTVATGAHFFGYELEIFPNPTPNLLTVNLKGMTGQSTMWVQILDISGRQVKVARLVAYNDILTGEISLKSLANGTYFLRFDHPEFNRMVKVQKLD
;
A
#
# COMPACT_ATOMS: atom_id res chain seq x y z
N MET A 1 60.03 -27.14 -48.27
CA MET A 1 60.75 -28.44 -48.27
C MET A 1 60.45 -29.12 -46.94
N LYS A 2 59.67 -30.22 -46.99
CA LYS A 2 59.45 -31.32 -46.01
C LYS A 2 59.35 -31.05 -44.48
N ARG A 3 58.12 -31.34 -43.97
CA ARG A 3 57.70 -32.22 -42.84
C ARG A 3 58.13 -31.78 -41.42
N ILE A 4 57.29 -31.81 -40.38
CA ILE A 4 56.43 -32.91 -39.89
C ILE A 4 55.17 -32.37 -39.17
N THR A 5 54.05 -33.09 -39.34
CA THR A 5 52.72 -32.94 -38.73
C THR A 5 52.49 -34.06 -37.69
N LEU A 6 51.47 -33.88 -36.81
CA LEU A 6 50.74 -34.80 -35.87
C LEU A 6 51.01 -34.55 -34.36
N THR A 7 50.04 -34.40 -33.43
CA THR A 7 48.55 -34.48 -33.46
C THR A 7 47.95 -33.95 -32.13
N LEU A 8 46.81 -33.23 -32.22
CA LEU A 8 45.59 -33.18 -31.36
C LEU A 8 45.65 -33.05 -29.81
N LEU A 9 45.00 -32.01 -29.23
CA LEU A 9 43.58 -31.92 -28.79
C LEU A 9 43.37 -30.57 -28.02
N LEU A 10 42.60 -29.60 -28.57
CA LEU A 10 41.25 -29.13 -28.13
C LEU A 10 41.22 -28.59 -26.69
N LEU A 11 40.77 -27.38 -26.32
CA LEU A 11 39.95 -26.28 -26.86
C LEU A 11 40.40 -25.01 -26.08
N GLY A 12 40.28 -23.75 -26.50
CA GLY A 12 39.35 -23.09 -27.39
C GLY A 12 39.06 -21.73 -26.73
N PHE A 13 39.67 -20.67 -27.25
CA PHE A 13 39.53 -19.29 -26.82
C PHE A 13 38.07 -18.80 -26.94
N ALA A 14 37.56 -18.15 -25.91
CA ALA A 14 36.59 -17.07 -26.04
C ALA A 14 37.06 -15.95 -25.11
N GLY A 15 37.37 -14.80 -25.70
CA GLY A 15 37.74 -13.60 -24.98
C GLY A 15 36.78 -12.49 -25.36
N TRP A 16 36.62 -11.57 -24.41
CA TRP A 16 35.96 -10.27 -24.47
C TRP A 16 34.45 -10.26 -24.19
N PHE A 17 34.11 -10.46 -22.91
CA PHE A 17 33.18 -9.56 -22.23
C PHE A 17 33.92 -8.94 -21.05
N ILE A 18 33.88 -7.60 -20.99
CA ILE A 18 34.39 -6.82 -19.86
C ILE A 18 33.30 -6.88 -18.80
N ASN A 19 33.50 -7.68 -17.74
CA ASN A 19 32.74 -7.52 -16.51
C ASN A 19 33.18 -6.20 -15.84
N PRO A 20 32.26 -5.36 -15.35
CA PRO A 20 32.64 -4.40 -14.32
C PRO A 20 33.02 -5.21 -13.08
N LEU A 21 34.26 -5.08 -12.64
CA LEU A 21 34.70 -5.54 -11.33
C LEU A 21 33.88 -4.78 -10.28
N GLN A 22 32.86 -5.41 -9.70
CA GLN A 22 32.39 -5.04 -8.37
C GLN A 22 33.54 -5.33 -7.41
N GLY A 23 34.18 -4.27 -6.92
CA GLY A 23 35.14 -4.38 -5.83
C GLY A 23 34.36 -4.72 -4.56
N GLN A 24 34.37 -5.98 -4.14
CA GLN A 24 34.13 -6.30 -2.73
C GLN A 24 35.21 -5.57 -1.93
N HIS A 25 34.84 -4.47 -1.25
CA HIS A 25 35.70 -3.89 -0.23
C HIS A 25 35.91 -4.96 0.85
N GLN A 26 37.14 -5.44 0.96
CA GLN A 26 37.55 -6.29 2.07
C GLN A 26 37.36 -5.49 3.37
N PRO A 27 36.84 -6.11 4.45
CA PRO A 27 36.64 -5.42 5.73
C PRO A 27 37.96 -4.81 6.21
N ILE A 28 37.93 -3.54 6.61
CA ILE A 28 39.08 -2.86 7.21
C ILE A 28 39.15 -3.31 8.66
N THR A 29 40.18 -4.08 9.02
CA THR A 29 40.55 -4.28 10.43
C THR A 29 41.32 -3.05 10.88
N GLU A 30 40.69 -2.20 11.69
CA GLU A 30 41.34 -1.06 12.31
C GLU A 30 41.43 -1.29 13.83
N GLN A 31 42.63 -1.13 14.40
CA GLN A 31 42.75 -0.96 15.84
C GLN A 31 42.30 0.46 16.18
N LYS A 32 41.01 0.61 16.52
CA LYS A 32 40.48 1.84 17.09
C LYS A 32 40.90 1.92 18.55
N GLY A 33 41.36 3.10 19.00
CA GLY A 33 41.71 3.30 20.41
C GLY A 33 40.47 3.20 21.29
N ALA A 34 40.47 2.30 22.26
CA ALA A 34 39.41 2.20 23.26
C ALA A 34 39.63 3.25 24.37
N GLU A 35 38.61 4.07 24.63
CA GLU A 35 38.57 4.94 25.79
C GLU A 35 38.19 4.11 27.02
N VAL A 36 39.14 3.93 27.94
CA VAL A 36 38.96 3.09 29.13
C VAL A 36 38.45 3.92 30.29
N SER A 37 37.40 3.44 30.93
CA SER A 37 36.82 4.01 32.15
C SER A 37 36.16 2.90 32.98
N GLU A 38 35.38 3.26 33.99
CA GLU A 38 34.76 2.29 34.91
C GLU A 38 33.26 2.59 35.05
N VAL A 39 32.47 1.52 35.12
CA VAL A 39 31.10 1.55 35.63
C VAL A 39 31.16 1.39 37.14
N ARG A 40 30.54 2.31 37.88
CA ARG A 40 30.61 2.33 39.35
C ARG A 40 29.36 1.74 39.98
N LEU A 41 29.54 0.79 40.90
CA LEU A 41 28.45 0.30 41.74
C LEU A 41 28.06 1.36 42.77
N LEU A 42 26.79 1.77 42.76
CA LEU A 42 26.20 2.64 43.77
C LEU A 42 25.74 1.85 45.01
N GLY A 43 25.26 0.64 44.79
CA GLY A 43 24.85 -0.26 45.85
C GLY A 43 23.84 -1.28 45.35
N LYS A 44 23.01 -1.73 46.27
CA LYS A 44 22.06 -2.81 46.03
C LYS A 44 20.67 -2.38 46.48
N THR A 45 19.67 -2.52 45.61
CA THR A 45 18.29 -2.12 45.92
C THR A 45 17.70 -2.94 47.07
N SER A 46 16.63 -2.44 47.68
CA SER A 46 15.68 -3.31 48.37
C SER A 46 14.91 -4.16 47.33
N PRO A 47 14.31 -5.29 47.74
CA PRO A 47 13.43 -6.08 46.89
C PRO A 47 12.34 -5.21 46.25
N LEU A 48 12.07 -5.39 44.94
CA LEU A 48 11.04 -4.63 44.23
C LEU A 48 9.64 -4.85 44.83
N ALA A 49 9.41 -5.98 45.52
CA ALA A 49 8.19 -6.25 46.29
C ALA A 49 7.92 -5.25 47.43
N GLU A 50 8.94 -4.49 47.87
CA GLU A 50 8.83 -3.47 48.91
C GLU A 50 8.66 -2.05 48.33
N ALA A 51 8.63 -1.91 47.00
CA ALA A 51 8.48 -0.62 46.31
C ALA A 51 7.08 -0.02 46.53
N LYS A 52 7.02 1.30 46.77
CA LYS A 52 5.77 2.00 47.03
C LYS A 52 5.04 2.30 45.71
N LYS A 53 3.76 1.92 45.61
CA LYS A 53 2.85 2.40 44.56
C LYS A 53 2.89 3.92 44.47
N VAL A 54 3.09 4.46 43.28
CA VAL A 54 2.95 5.91 43.03
C VAL A 54 1.47 6.25 43.18
N PRO A 55 1.09 7.26 43.98
CA PRO A 55 -0.30 7.71 44.02
C PRO A 55 -0.68 8.31 42.66
N ILE A 56 -1.82 7.85 42.12
CA ILE A 56 -2.45 8.37 40.90
C ILE A 56 -2.54 9.91 41.01
N LEU A 57 -1.82 10.62 40.15
CA LEU A 57 -1.89 12.09 40.09
C LEU A 57 -3.30 12.51 39.68
N THR A 58 -3.90 13.46 40.39
CA THR A 58 -5.21 14.01 39.98
C THR A 58 -5.07 14.79 38.66
N ASN A 59 -6.12 14.88 37.84
CA ASN A 59 -6.07 15.60 36.55
C ASN A 59 -5.57 17.06 36.67
N ASP A 60 -5.83 17.71 37.82
CA ASP A 60 -5.34 19.07 38.11
C ASP A 60 -3.84 19.09 38.47
N GLU A 61 -3.32 18.04 39.11
CA GLU A 61 -1.88 17.85 39.36
C GLU A 61 -1.14 17.43 38.08
N LYS A 62 -1.77 16.61 37.22
CA LYS A 62 -1.30 16.27 35.87
C LYS A 62 -1.15 17.53 35.02
N LYS A 63 -2.18 18.39 34.97
CA LYS A 63 -2.14 19.69 34.29
C LYS A 63 -1.12 20.67 34.89
N LYS A 64 -0.97 20.71 36.22
CA LYS A 64 0.03 21.58 36.87
C LYS A 64 1.47 21.10 36.70
N LYS A 65 1.73 19.79 36.70
CA LYS A 65 3.06 19.25 36.42
C LYS A 65 3.40 19.41 34.94
N ALA A 66 2.46 19.13 34.03
CA ALA A 66 2.59 19.43 32.62
C ALA A 66 2.89 20.93 32.42
N GLN A 67 2.07 21.84 32.96
CA GLN A 67 2.27 23.29 32.78
C GLN A 67 3.54 23.86 33.43
N ASN A 68 4.10 23.21 34.46
CA ASN A 68 5.35 23.65 35.10
C ASN A 68 6.61 23.06 34.44
N TYR A 69 6.49 22.08 33.54
CA TYR A 69 7.61 21.52 32.76
C TYR A 69 7.54 21.91 31.27
N TYR A 70 6.36 22.32 30.76
CA TYR A 70 6.20 22.91 29.43
C TYR A 70 6.59 24.40 29.36
N SER A 71 7.18 24.97 30.41
CA SER A 71 7.81 26.29 30.37
C SER A 71 9.29 26.15 30.69
N ASP A 72 10.10 26.39 29.66
CA ASP A 72 11.57 26.41 29.62
C ASP A 72 12.23 25.04 29.32
N GLU A 73 12.32 24.76 28.01
CA GLU A 73 13.32 23.93 27.33
C GLU A 73 13.67 22.55 27.95
N MET A 74 12.94 21.51 27.52
CA MET A 74 13.61 20.24 27.24
C MET A 74 14.34 20.40 25.88
N PRO A 75 15.69 20.42 25.82
CA PRO A 75 16.40 20.94 24.65
C PRO A 75 16.42 20.05 23.39
N ASN A 76 15.71 18.92 23.33
CA ASN A 76 16.17 17.85 22.44
C ASN A 76 15.44 17.71 21.10
N PHE A 77 14.52 18.61 20.76
CA PHE A 77 14.01 18.68 19.38
C PHE A 77 13.88 20.12 18.84
N GLN A 78 14.08 21.14 19.67
CA GLN A 78 14.13 22.54 19.22
C GLN A 78 15.54 22.86 18.70
N GLY A 79 15.90 22.21 17.60
CA GLY A 79 17.22 22.36 17.01
C GLY A 79 17.57 21.32 15.95
N ASN A 80 16.73 20.30 15.74
CA ASN A 80 16.92 19.39 14.61
C ASN A 80 16.69 20.20 13.33
N ILE A 81 17.79 20.65 12.75
CA ILE A 81 17.83 20.91 11.32
C ILE A 81 17.34 19.59 10.72
N ALA A 82 16.21 19.63 10.01
CA ALA A 82 15.81 18.54 9.13
C ALA A 82 17.08 18.07 8.40
N MET A 83 17.25 16.76 8.19
CA MET A 83 18.28 16.37 7.22
C MET A 83 18.03 17.22 5.97
N PRO A 84 19.07 17.86 5.40
CA PRO A 84 18.87 18.73 4.26
C PRO A 84 17.95 18.05 3.25
N ALA A 85 17.07 18.82 2.64
CA ALA A 85 15.95 18.32 1.88
C ALA A 85 16.23 17.85 0.42
N PRO A 86 17.46 17.53 -0.09
CA PRO A 86 17.60 17.04 -1.46
C PRO A 86 17.53 15.51 -1.61
N TYR A 87 17.25 14.73 -0.54
CA TYR A 87 17.46 13.27 -0.56
C TYR A 87 16.35 12.44 -1.22
N ALA A 88 15.07 12.79 -1.04
CA ALA A 88 13.97 12.11 -1.74
C ALA A 88 14.12 12.16 -3.29
N ASP A 89 14.75 13.20 -3.84
CA ASP A 89 14.96 13.32 -5.29
C ASP A 89 16.06 12.40 -5.83
N VAL A 90 16.93 11.85 -4.98
CA VAL A 90 18.06 10.99 -5.39
C VAL A 90 17.90 9.54 -4.94
N ALA A 91 17.17 9.28 -3.85
CA ALA A 91 16.88 7.95 -3.34
C ALA A 91 16.28 7.06 -4.44
N GLN A 92 16.78 5.83 -4.55
CA GLN A 92 16.16 4.81 -5.38
C GLN A 92 15.53 3.73 -4.48
N PRO A 93 14.37 3.17 -4.86
CA PRO A 93 13.61 3.36 -6.09
C PRO A 93 12.67 4.58 -6.01
N LYS A 94 12.55 5.35 -7.09
CA LYS A 94 11.54 6.43 -7.17
C LYS A 94 10.09 5.94 -7.32
N HIS A 95 9.88 4.65 -7.57
CA HIS A 95 8.61 4.10 -8.09
C HIS A 95 8.13 2.85 -7.35
N GLY A 96 8.09 2.93 -6.03
CA GLY A 96 7.63 1.85 -5.16
C GLY A 96 8.72 0.81 -4.89
N ASP A 97 8.64 0.20 -3.72
CA ASP A 97 9.65 -0.73 -3.24
C ASP A 97 9.59 -2.07 -4.02
N PRO A 98 10.67 -2.46 -4.74
CA PRO A 98 10.68 -3.68 -5.56
C PRO A 98 10.58 -4.96 -4.76
N ALA A 99 10.90 -4.94 -3.46
CA ALA A 99 10.75 -6.07 -2.56
C ALA A 99 9.48 -5.98 -1.71
N ARG A 100 8.53 -5.10 -2.07
CA ARG A 100 7.19 -5.05 -1.47
C ARG A 100 6.39 -6.30 -1.78
N GLN A 101 5.90 -6.95 -0.74
CA GLN A 101 4.90 -7.99 -0.83
C GLN A 101 3.49 -7.38 -0.93
N ILE A 102 2.83 -7.55 -2.09
CA ILE A 102 1.46 -7.09 -2.38
C ILE A 102 0.49 -8.29 -2.36
N GLY A 103 -0.63 -8.16 -1.64
CA GLY A 103 -1.67 -9.19 -1.55
C GLY A 103 -1.36 -10.30 -0.53
N ALA A 104 -2.41 -10.83 0.11
CA ALA A 104 -2.33 -11.86 1.15
C ALA A 104 -2.63 -13.29 0.64
N ASP A 105 -2.80 -13.48 -0.67
CA ASP A 105 -3.58 -14.61 -1.21
C ASP A 105 -2.80 -15.92 -1.44
N LYS A 106 -1.58 -16.05 -0.94
CA LYS A 106 -0.76 -17.25 -1.18
C LYS A 106 -0.42 -17.95 0.14
N LEU A 107 -1.13 -19.06 0.38
CA LEU A 107 -0.86 -20.06 1.42
C LEU A 107 -0.87 -19.50 2.85
N LEU A 108 -2.01 -18.97 3.28
CA LEU A 108 -2.16 -18.39 4.61
C LEU A 108 -2.16 -19.43 5.75
N THR A 109 -1.13 -19.40 6.58
CA THR A 109 -1.14 -20.05 7.90
C THR A 109 -1.84 -19.12 8.89
N ILE A 110 -2.85 -19.60 9.61
CA ILE A 110 -3.54 -18.79 10.63
C ILE A 110 -2.81 -18.98 11.96
N VAL A 111 -2.29 -17.90 12.52
CA VAL A 111 -1.75 -17.86 13.88
C VAL A 111 -2.57 -16.86 14.69
N GLU A 112 -3.09 -17.31 15.83
CA GLU A 112 -3.78 -16.47 16.79
C GLU A 112 -2.89 -16.31 18.03
N PRO A 113 -2.98 -15.17 18.75
CA PRO A 113 -2.25 -15.00 20.00
C PRO A 113 -2.78 -15.98 21.07
N ASP A 114 -1.86 -16.58 21.81
CA ASP A 114 -2.19 -17.48 22.93
C ASP A 114 -2.66 -16.69 24.16
N LEU A 115 -2.12 -15.49 24.33
CA LEU A 115 -2.43 -14.56 25.40
C LEU A 115 -2.36 -13.12 24.89
N VAL A 116 -3.31 -12.29 25.31
CA VAL A 116 -3.27 -10.83 25.12
C VAL A 116 -3.54 -10.16 26.45
N LEU A 117 -2.59 -9.37 26.93
CA LEU A 117 -2.64 -8.65 28.20
C LEU A 117 -2.76 -7.14 27.97
N GLU A 118 -3.49 -6.47 28.86
CA GLU A 118 -3.42 -5.02 28.97
C GLU A 118 -2.05 -4.62 29.53
N GLY A 119 -1.37 -3.70 28.86
CA GLY A 119 -0.17 -3.03 29.36
C GLY A 119 -0.52 -1.76 30.13
N MET A 120 0.46 -0.86 30.26
CA MET A 120 0.29 0.47 30.86
C MET A 120 -0.33 1.47 29.88
N ASP A 121 -0.91 2.56 30.39
CA ASP A 121 -1.56 3.59 29.58
C ASP A 121 -1.24 5.05 29.99
N GLU A 122 -1.76 6.03 29.25
CA GLU A 122 -1.51 7.46 29.49
C GLU A 122 -1.84 7.91 30.92
N ASN A 123 -2.73 7.21 31.62
CA ASN A 123 -3.03 7.57 33.00
C ASN A 123 -1.89 7.28 33.96
N ASP A 124 -1.04 6.30 33.63
CA ASP A 124 0.09 5.86 34.43
C ASP A 124 1.29 6.80 34.24
N SER A 125 1.63 7.14 33.00
CA SER A 125 2.84 7.93 32.70
C SER A 125 2.60 9.40 32.40
N GLY A 126 1.48 9.75 31.77
CA GLY A 126 1.13 11.11 31.35
C GLY A 126 2.06 11.73 30.30
N VAL A 127 2.84 10.92 29.58
CA VAL A 127 3.74 11.38 28.50
C VAL A 127 3.39 10.72 27.17
N SER A 128 3.80 11.33 26.08
CA SER A 128 3.72 10.74 24.75
C SER A 128 4.97 11.18 23.97
N PRO A 129 5.73 10.25 23.37
CA PRO A 129 5.44 8.81 23.27
C PRO A 129 5.70 8.03 24.58
N PRO A 130 5.12 6.83 24.74
CA PRO A 130 5.32 6.00 25.92
C PRO A 130 6.45 4.96 25.79
N ASP A 131 6.85 4.59 24.58
CA ASP A 131 8.08 3.82 24.32
C ASP A 131 8.15 2.47 25.06
N PRO A 132 7.19 1.55 24.83
CA PRO A 132 7.15 0.27 25.50
C PRO A 132 8.35 -0.59 25.10
N ASN A 133 9.10 -1.00 26.11
CA ASN A 133 10.14 -1.99 26.03
C ASN A 133 9.81 -3.13 27.00
N GLY A 134 10.02 -4.38 26.60
CA GLY A 134 9.68 -5.52 27.46
C GLY A 134 10.50 -6.76 27.14
N ASP A 135 10.61 -7.67 28.10
CA ASP A 135 11.28 -8.96 27.92
C ASP A 135 10.72 -10.01 28.88
N VAL A 136 11.05 -11.29 28.63
CA VAL A 136 10.46 -12.46 29.30
C VAL A 136 11.54 -13.36 29.93
N SER A 137 11.27 -13.86 31.12
CA SER A 137 12.07 -14.88 31.80
C SER A 137 11.34 -16.22 31.88
N SER A 138 11.85 -17.16 32.68
CA SER A 138 11.18 -18.42 32.97
C SER A 138 9.82 -18.28 33.65
N ASP A 139 9.54 -17.16 34.30
CA ASP A 139 8.33 -17.02 35.13
C ASP A 139 7.59 -15.69 34.93
N HIS A 140 8.27 -14.66 34.41
CA HIS A 140 7.74 -13.30 34.40
C HIS A 140 7.90 -12.62 33.06
N TYR A 141 6.94 -11.76 32.72
CA TYR A 141 7.08 -10.75 31.68
C TYR A 141 7.22 -9.37 32.33
N ILE A 142 8.18 -8.57 31.89
CA ILE A 142 8.37 -7.18 32.35
C ILE A 142 8.12 -6.22 31.19
N GLN A 143 7.39 -5.14 31.46
CA GLN A 143 7.27 -4.00 30.55
C GLN A 143 7.75 -2.74 31.26
N ILE A 144 8.49 -1.90 30.53
CA ILE A 144 8.89 -0.55 30.91
C ILE A 144 8.34 0.44 29.89
N ILE A 145 7.83 1.57 30.36
CA ILE A 145 7.44 2.73 29.54
C ILE A 145 8.05 4.02 30.08
N ASN A 146 8.16 5.03 29.23
CA ASN A 146 8.56 6.38 29.56
C ASN A 146 7.51 7.11 30.43
N SER A 147 7.98 8.02 31.29
CA SER A 147 7.14 8.92 32.10
C SER A 147 7.81 10.28 32.34
N GLY A 148 7.06 11.24 32.87
CA GLY A 148 7.56 12.61 33.11
C GLY A 148 8.64 12.74 34.21
N SER A 149 9.04 11.62 34.83
CA SER A 149 10.12 11.58 35.82
C SER A 149 10.81 10.21 35.81
N GLY A 150 11.38 9.81 34.66
CA GLY A 150 12.03 8.51 34.48
C GLY A 150 11.10 7.44 33.89
N GLY A 151 11.52 6.18 33.89
CA GLY A 151 10.67 5.07 33.45
C GLY A 151 9.68 4.55 34.52
N ILE A 152 8.69 3.78 34.08
CA ILE A 152 7.75 3.03 34.91
C ILE A 152 7.82 1.56 34.52
N ILE A 153 7.86 0.66 35.50
CA ILE A 153 7.93 -0.79 35.35
C ILE A 153 6.64 -1.47 35.81
N SER A 154 6.20 -2.47 35.05
CA SER A 154 5.14 -3.42 35.42
C SER A 154 5.62 -4.85 35.20
N VAL A 155 5.08 -5.79 35.99
CA VAL A 155 5.50 -7.21 35.98
C VAL A 155 4.27 -8.10 35.99
N TRP A 156 4.23 -9.08 35.09
CA TRP A 156 3.18 -10.10 35.00
C TRP A 156 3.76 -11.49 35.24
N ASP A 157 2.95 -12.38 35.82
CA ASP A 157 3.19 -13.81 35.78
C ASP A 157 2.94 -14.31 34.35
N LYS A 158 3.97 -14.87 33.69
CA LYS A 158 3.87 -15.22 32.27
C LYS A 158 2.90 -16.37 32.00
N ASN A 159 2.73 -17.26 32.98
CA ASN A 159 1.97 -18.50 32.84
C ASN A 159 0.45 -18.27 33.03
N THR A 160 0.09 -17.32 33.89
CA THR A 160 -1.30 -17.03 34.24
C THR A 160 -1.80 -15.72 33.65
N GLY A 161 -0.90 -14.82 33.23
CA GLY A 161 -1.23 -13.47 32.80
C GLY A 161 -1.60 -12.52 33.96
N GLU A 162 -1.42 -12.94 35.22
CA GLU A 162 -1.73 -12.11 36.38
C GLU A 162 -0.74 -10.94 36.49
N LEU A 163 -1.26 -9.72 36.62
CA LEU A 163 -0.44 -8.54 36.94
C LEU A 163 0.05 -8.63 38.39
N LEU A 164 1.36 -8.82 38.57
CA LEU A 164 2.00 -8.97 39.87
C LEU A 164 2.53 -7.64 40.42
N LEU A 165 3.06 -6.79 39.54
CA LEU A 165 3.48 -5.42 39.86
C LEU A 165 2.84 -4.45 38.88
N ASP A 166 2.10 -3.52 39.45
CA ASP A 166 1.33 -2.49 38.76
C ASP A 166 2.13 -1.18 38.70
N ALA A 167 2.17 -0.54 37.53
CA ALA A 167 2.82 0.73 37.18
C ALA A 167 3.65 1.39 38.31
N THR A 168 4.88 0.92 38.51
CA THR A 168 5.79 1.37 39.57
C THR A 168 6.94 2.18 39.00
N SER A 169 7.30 3.32 39.61
CA SER A 169 8.41 4.14 39.09
C SER A 169 9.76 3.42 39.22
N LEU A 170 10.56 3.45 38.14
CA LEU A 170 11.94 2.96 38.15
C LEU A 170 12.85 3.74 39.10
N ASN A 171 12.50 4.97 39.47
CA ASN A 171 13.23 5.73 40.50
C ASN A 171 13.31 5.01 41.86
N THR A 172 12.48 3.99 42.09
CA THR A 172 12.63 3.11 43.26
C THR A 172 13.96 2.35 43.29
N PHE A 173 14.60 2.13 42.14
CA PHE A 173 15.96 1.58 42.02
C PHE A 173 17.03 2.65 42.29
N TRP A 174 16.79 3.90 41.88
CA TRP A 174 17.81 4.95 41.76
C TRP A 174 17.88 5.88 42.99
N GLU A 175 16.72 6.35 43.46
CA GLU A 175 16.60 7.33 44.55
C GLU A 175 17.33 6.94 45.84
N PRO A 176 17.37 5.65 46.27
CA PRO A 176 18.13 5.24 47.45
C PRO A 176 19.62 5.60 47.40
N PHE A 177 20.15 5.81 46.19
CA PHE A 177 21.55 6.15 45.94
C PHE A 177 21.77 7.62 45.58
N GLY A 178 20.71 8.44 45.64
CA GLY A 178 20.80 9.89 45.39
C GLY A 178 20.89 10.27 43.91
N VAL A 179 20.51 9.35 43.01
CA VAL A 179 20.41 9.57 41.56
C VAL A 179 18.96 9.37 41.12
N THR A 180 18.59 9.94 39.97
CA THR A 180 17.23 9.81 39.42
C THR A 180 17.29 9.52 37.93
N GLY A 181 16.29 8.76 37.47
CA GLY A 181 16.04 8.44 36.08
C GLY A 181 15.44 9.59 35.28
N LEU A 182 15.67 9.60 33.98
CA LEU A 182 15.21 10.62 33.02
C LEU A 182 14.39 10.06 31.85
N GLY A 183 14.20 8.75 31.75
CA GLY A 183 13.50 8.09 30.64
C GLY A 183 14.44 7.26 29.76
N ASP A 184 13.90 6.77 28.65
CA ASP A 184 14.46 5.76 27.74
C ASP A 184 14.77 4.46 28.46
N GLY A 185 13.73 3.96 29.13
CA GLY A 185 13.77 2.72 29.88
C GLY A 185 13.98 1.50 28.98
N VAL A 186 14.98 0.68 29.29
CA VAL A 186 15.23 -0.61 28.60
C VAL A 186 15.27 -1.73 29.64
N VAL A 187 14.59 -2.84 29.34
CA VAL A 187 14.69 -4.10 30.05
C VAL A 187 15.14 -5.21 29.09
N LEU A 188 16.08 -6.04 29.53
CA LEU A 188 16.48 -7.26 28.84
C LEU A 188 16.66 -8.39 29.85
N PHE A 189 16.41 -9.62 29.43
CA PHE A 189 16.66 -10.82 30.21
C PHE A 189 17.92 -11.53 29.72
N ASP A 190 18.95 -11.52 30.55
CA ASP A 190 20.17 -12.28 30.37
C ASP A 190 19.90 -13.77 30.63
N GLN A 191 19.40 -14.47 29.62
CA GLN A 191 19.02 -15.89 29.69
C GLN A 191 20.18 -16.84 30.06
N GLN A 192 21.44 -16.47 29.82
CA GLN A 192 22.58 -17.29 30.26
C GLN A 192 22.87 -17.12 31.74
N ALA A 193 22.79 -15.89 32.24
CA ALA A 193 23.01 -15.60 33.65
C ALA A 193 21.75 -15.84 34.49
N ASP A 194 20.59 -15.96 33.86
CA ASP A 194 19.26 -16.01 34.48
C ASP A 194 18.99 -14.72 35.28
N ARG A 195 19.23 -13.55 34.65
CA ARG A 195 19.19 -12.21 35.31
C ARG A 195 18.50 -11.16 34.45
N TRP A 196 17.89 -10.18 35.11
CA TRP A 196 17.32 -8.99 34.48
C TRP A 196 18.35 -7.87 34.42
N LEU A 197 18.47 -7.21 33.26
CA LEU A 197 19.11 -5.93 33.07
C LEU A 197 18.00 -4.88 32.91
N VAL A 198 18.07 -3.81 33.70
CA VAL A 198 17.18 -2.65 33.60
C VAL A 198 18.03 -1.39 33.48
N SER A 199 17.71 -0.50 32.56
CA SER A 199 18.46 0.74 32.34
C SER A 199 17.53 1.93 32.09
N GLU A 200 18.01 3.13 32.41
CA GLU A 200 17.49 4.40 31.88
C GLU A 200 18.54 5.52 31.94
N LEU A 201 18.27 6.67 31.31
CA LEU A 201 19.10 7.88 31.41
C LEU A 201 19.13 8.42 32.85
N GLY A 202 20.25 9.03 33.28
CA GLY A 202 20.47 9.47 34.66
C GLY A 202 20.91 10.93 34.86
N THR A 203 20.75 11.46 36.08
CA THR A 203 20.99 12.88 36.45
C THR A 203 22.39 13.25 36.97
N PHE A 204 23.36 12.34 36.98
CA PHE A 204 24.70 12.60 37.54
C PHE A 204 25.72 13.06 36.51
N GLY A 205 26.27 14.28 36.65
CA GLY A 205 27.07 14.89 35.59
C GLY A 205 26.17 15.21 34.40
N THR A 206 26.62 16.03 33.45
CA THR A 206 25.72 16.52 32.40
C THR A 206 25.10 15.42 31.52
N ASN A 207 25.64 14.18 31.51
CA ASN A 207 25.17 13.03 30.71
C ASN A 207 25.54 11.68 31.37
N ALA A 208 24.58 10.88 31.84
CA ALA A 208 24.85 9.59 32.50
C ALA A 208 23.82 8.50 32.19
N MET A 209 24.25 7.24 32.35
CA MET A 209 23.43 6.04 32.25
C MET A 209 23.33 5.35 33.61
N LEU A 210 22.13 4.88 33.95
CA LEU A 210 21.87 4.04 35.12
C LEU A 210 21.58 2.62 34.65
N VAL A 211 22.24 1.63 35.26
CA VAL A 211 22.05 0.22 34.92
C VAL A 211 21.85 -0.59 36.19
N ALA A 212 20.79 -1.38 36.26
CA ALA A 212 20.49 -2.31 37.33
C ALA A 212 20.56 -3.75 36.82
N ILE A 213 21.31 -4.61 37.52
CA ILE A 213 21.39 -6.04 37.22
C ILE A 213 20.81 -6.83 38.39
N SER A 214 19.82 -7.69 38.15
CA SER A 214 19.22 -8.48 39.22
C SER A 214 20.22 -9.48 39.82
N GLU A 215 19.94 -9.95 41.04
CA GLU A 215 20.70 -11.04 41.65
C GLU A 215 20.22 -12.45 41.27
N THR A 216 18.99 -12.55 40.77
CA THR A 216 18.26 -13.77 40.42
C THR A 216 17.28 -13.51 39.28
N SER A 217 16.69 -14.56 38.70
CA SER A 217 15.59 -14.47 37.74
C SER A 217 14.30 -13.90 38.32
N ASP A 218 14.14 -13.93 39.64
CA ASP A 218 13.03 -13.28 40.33
C ASP A 218 13.17 -11.74 40.26
N PRO A 219 12.30 -11.03 39.52
CA PRO A 219 12.36 -9.57 39.41
C PRO A 219 11.94 -8.85 40.69
N PHE A 220 11.36 -9.58 41.67
CA PHE A 220 11.05 -9.05 42.99
C PHE A 220 12.25 -9.07 43.94
N GLY A 221 13.36 -9.67 43.53
CA GLY A 221 14.63 -9.69 44.27
C GLY A 221 15.36 -8.35 44.29
N ASN A 222 16.63 -8.38 44.69
CA ASN A 222 17.47 -7.18 44.70
C ASN A 222 18.23 -7.03 43.38
N PHE A 223 18.65 -5.80 43.11
CA PHE A 223 19.46 -5.45 41.95
C PHE A 223 20.73 -4.73 42.37
N PHE A 224 21.85 -5.05 41.71
CA PHE A 224 23.07 -4.24 41.75
C PHE A 224 22.87 -3.01 40.86
N VAL A 225 22.99 -1.82 41.44
CA VAL A 225 22.78 -0.55 40.73
C VAL A 225 24.13 0.08 40.41
N TYR A 226 24.31 0.34 39.12
CA TYR A 226 25.50 0.86 38.50
C TYR A 226 25.22 2.21 37.83
N GLU A 227 26.25 3.04 37.72
CA GLU A 227 26.23 4.24 36.90
C GLU A 227 27.52 4.38 36.09
N PHE A 228 27.42 5.02 34.94
CA PHE A 228 28.58 5.58 34.23
C PHE A 228 28.20 6.89 33.54
N SER A 229 29.20 7.74 33.29
CA SER A 229 29.01 9.01 32.58
C SER A 229 29.42 8.87 31.12
N ALA A 230 28.61 9.45 30.23
CA ALA A 230 28.94 9.61 28.82
C ALA A 230 29.52 11.03 28.58
N PRO A 231 30.36 11.23 27.56
CA PRO A 231 30.84 12.57 27.20
C PRO A 231 29.69 13.50 26.78
N ASN A 232 28.74 13.00 25.99
CA ASN A 232 27.55 13.71 25.53
C ASN A 232 26.28 12.92 25.89
N LEU A 233 25.10 13.50 25.65
CA LEU A 233 23.83 12.85 26.00
C LEU A 233 23.73 11.51 25.24
N PRO A 234 23.70 10.36 25.94
CA PRO A 234 23.68 9.03 25.32
C PRO A 234 22.23 8.67 24.91
N ASP A 235 21.64 9.52 24.08
CA ASP A 235 20.23 9.45 23.67
C ASP A 235 19.93 8.21 22.82
N TYR A 236 18.68 7.74 22.88
CA TYR A 236 18.18 6.59 22.11
C TYR A 236 19.08 5.33 22.21
N PRO A 237 19.38 4.84 23.43
CA PRO A 237 20.33 3.76 23.64
C PRO A 237 19.80 2.41 23.12
N LYS A 238 20.58 1.70 22.28
CA LYS A 238 20.27 0.32 21.89
C LYS A 238 21.21 -0.66 22.58
N TYR A 239 20.61 -1.65 23.23
CA TYR A 239 21.32 -2.65 24.03
C TYR A 239 21.45 -3.98 23.29
N GLY A 240 22.55 -4.68 23.55
CA GLY A 240 22.72 -6.08 23.17
C GLY A 240 23.54 -6.84 24.20
N ILE A 241 23.03 -8.00 24.65
CA ILE A 241 23.73 -8.91 25.55
C ILE A 241 24.60 -9.86 24.73
N TRP A 242 25.88 -9.96 25.10
CA TRP A 242 26.80 -10.92 24.48
C TRP A 242 27.59 -11.72 25.53
N ASN A 243 28.40 -12.67 25.07
CA ASN A 243 29.16 -13.60 25.91
C ASN A 243 29.89 -12.94 27.09
N ASN A 244 30.59 -11.83 26.84
CA ASN A 244 31.50 -11.20 27.82
C ASN A 244 31.28 -9.68 27.99
N ALA A 245 30.23 -9.11 27.42
CA ALA A 245 29.94 -7.68 27.52
C ALA A 245 28.43 -7.40 27.46
N TYR A 246 28.02 -6.33 28.14
CA TYR A 246 26.80 -5.61 27.80
C TYR A 246 27.18 -4.47 26.86
N MET A 247 26.65 -4.48 25.63
CA MET A 247 26.95 -3.44 24.63
C MET A 247 25.81 -2.44 24.53
N ILE A 248 26.17 -1.17 24.36
CA ILE A 248 25.25 -0.05 24.23
C ILE A 248 25.72 0.84 23.09
N THR A 249 24.86 1.07 22.11
CA THR A 249 25.07 2.10 21.09
C THR A 249 24.17 3.29 21.40
N THR A 250 24.62 4.51 21.10
CA THR A 250 23.93 5.74 21.52
C THR A 250 24.02 6.81 20.44
N ASN A 251 23.01 7.68 20.36
CA ASN A 251 23.00 8.86 19.50
C ASN A 251 23.60 10.09 20.21
N GLU A 252 24.93 10.16 20.33
CA GLU A 252 25.60 11.35 20.87
C GLU A 252 25.80 12.42 19.79
N GLY A 253 24.93 13.43 19.73
CA GLY A 253 24.83 14.38 18.61
C GLY A 253 26.10 15.18 18.27
N SER A 254 26.97 15.48 19.24
CA SER A 254 28.22 16.23 19.04
C SER A 254 29.40 15.38 18.57
N GLU A 255 29.25 14.05 18.51
CA GLU A 255 30.28 13.14 18.02
C GLU A 255 30.19 12.97 16.50
N SER A 256 31.35 12.89 15.83
CA SER A 256 31.45 12.60 14.40
C SER A 256 31.39 11.10 14.07
N GLU A 257 31.51 10.24 15.10
CA GLU A 257 31.40 8.79 15.01
C GLU A 257 30.33 8.31 16.01
N ILE A 258 29.59 7.25 15.69
CA ILE A 258 28.61 6.64 16.60
C ILE A 258 29.36 5.96 17.76
N PRO A 259 29.11 6.36 19.02
CA PRO A 259 29.73 5.74 20.17
C PRO A 259 29.16 4.36 20.49
N VAL A 260 30.05 3.46 20.87
CA VAL A 260 29.72 2.12 21.37
C VAL A 260 30.36 1.94 22.75
N TYR A 261 29.55 1.63 23.75
CA TYR A 261 29.97 1.31 25.10
C TYR A 261 29.92 -0.20 25.30
N LEU A 262 31.01 -0.75 25.82
CA LEU A 262 31.14 -2.14 26.25
C LEU A 262 31.34 -2.12 27.76
N LEU A 263 30.45 -2.79 28.50
CA LEU A 263 30.54 -2.94 29.95
C LEU A 263 30.94 -4.37 30.32
N ASP A 264 31.85 -4.56 31.28
CA ASP A 264 32.25 -5.90 31.75
C ASP A 264 31.07 -6.59 32.45
N ARG A 265 30.36 -7.39 31.66
CA ARG A 265 29.20 -8.18 32.06
C ARG A 265 29.50 -9.06 33.27
N GLN A 266 30.66 -9.73 33.29
CA GLN A 266 30.97 -10.68 34.35
C GLN A 266 31.24 -9.96 35.69
N ALA A 267 31.90 -8.81 35.65
CA ALA A 267 32.11 -7.99 36.84
C ALA A 267 30.78 -7.43 37.39
N MET A 268 29.89 -6.96 36.51
CA MET A 268 28.57 -6.43 36.88
C MET A 268 27.66 -7.52 37.48
N LEU A 269 27.61 -8.71 36.87
CA LEU A 269 26.88 -9.86 37.40
C LEU A 269 27.36 -10.29 38.80
N ASN A 270 28.65 -10.08 39.10
CA ASN A 270 29.24 -10.39 40.39
C ASN A 270 29.05 -9.29 41.45
N GLY A 271 28.40 -8.17 41.12
CA GLY A 271 28.27 -7.05 42.04
C GLY A 271 29.61 -6.37 42.35
N ALA A 272 30.55 -6.35 41.40
CA ALA A 272 31.86 -5.74 41.60
C ALA A 272 31.72 -4.23 41.91
N PRO A 273 32.51 -3.66 42.86
CA PRO A 273 32.43 -2.23 43.19
C PRO A 273 32.68 -1.29 42.00
N THR A 274 33.50 -1.76 41.06
CA THR A 274 33.71 -1.17 39.74
C THR A 274 33.75 -2.30 38.71
N ALA A 275 33.27 -2.03 37.50
CA ALA A 275 33.41 -2.89 36.34
C ALA A 275 34.12 -2.11 35.22
N ASP A 276 34.97 -2.77 34.45
CA ASP A 276 35.68 -2.13 33.36
C ASP A 276 34.69 -1.70 32.26
N MET A 277 34.93 -0.53 31.68
CA MET A 277 34.17 0.00 30.55
C MET A 277 35.11 0.43 29.44
N GLN A 278 34.79 0.04 28.21
CA GLN A 278 35.46 0.54 27.01
C GLN A 278 34.45 1.29 26.15
N ARG A 279 34.76 2.53 25.78
CA ARG A 279 34.03 3.31 24.79
C ARG A 279 34.83 3.36 23.50
N ILE A 280 34.17 3.10 22.38
CA ILE A 280 34.80 3.04 21.06
C ILE A 280 34.01 3.93 20.10
N LEU A 281 34.74 4.80 19.40
CA LEU A 281 34.25 5.57 18.26
C LEU A 281 34.61 4.81 16.99
N ALA A 282 33.63 4.10 16.42
CA ALA A 282 33.88 3.08 15.39
C ALA A 282 33.28 3.40 14.02
N MET A 283 32.16 4.10 13.98
CA MET A 283 31.33 4.24 12.78
C MET A 283 31.17 5.72 12.46
N THR A 284 31.82 6.19 11.39
CA THR A 284 31.71 7.59 10.95
C THR A 284 30.26 7.93 10.58
N LYS A 285 29.74 9.03 11.11
CA LYS A 285 28.45 9.58 10.73
C LYS A 285 28.53 10.21 9.34
N PHE A 286 27.42 10.19 8.60
CA PHE A 286 27.39 10.62 7.19
C PHE A 286 27.68 12.12 7.01
N SER A 287 28.28 12.51 5.88
CA SER A 287 29.05 13.77 5.77
C SER A 287 28.22 15.07 5.69
N ASP A 288 26.97 15.01 5.26
CA ASP A 288 26.02 16.16 5.21
C ASP A 288 25.17 16.29 6.49
N THR A 289 25.47 15.50 7.52
CA THR A 289 24.56 15.30 8.65
C THR A 289 25.10 15.84 9.97
N THR A 290 25.99 16.85 9.96
CA THR A 290 26.51 17.44 11.21
C THR A 290 25.38 17.91 12.13
N GLY A 291 25.03 17.09 13.12
CA GLY A 291 23.92 17.28 14.06
C GLY A 291 22.68 16.39 13.87
N ALA A 292 22.63 15.50 12.88
CA ALA A 292 21.47 14.63 12.64
C ALA A 292 21.44 13.38 13.55
N PHE A 293 20.22 12.86 13.75
CA PHE A 293 19.93 11.66 14.53
C PHE A 293 20.44 10.40 13.82
N GLN A 294 21.55 9.82 14.29
CA GLN A 294 22.15 8.61 13.70
C GLN A 294 22.61 7.66 14.79
N VAL A 295 22.09 6.44 14.72
CA VAL A 295 22.38 5.36 15.66
C VAL A 295 22.49 4.05 14.89
N ALA A 296 23.42 3.20 15.30
CA ALA A 296 23.51 1.81 14.86
C ALA A 296 22.95 0.91 15.97
N THR A 297 22.52 -0.30 15.66
CA THR A 297 21.85 -1.16 16.64
C THR A 297 22.72 -2.38 16.95
N ALA A 298 23.01 -2.58 18.24
CA ALA A 298 23.70 -3.78 18.71
C ALA A 298 22.82 -5.01 18.55
N ALA A 299 23.40 -6.12 18.10
CA ALA A 299 22.72 -7.41 18.07
C ALA A 299 22.61 -7.98 19.50
N ASP A 300 21.41 -8.46 19.83
CA ASP A 300 21.06 -9.05 21.10
C ASP A 300 20.77 -10.55 20.94
N TRP A 301 21.34 -11.39 21.79
CA TRP A 301 21.29 -12.84 21.62
C TRP A 301 20.06 -13.48 22.26
N ASP A 302 19.32 -14.27 21.47
CA ASP A 302 18.24 -15.15 21.94
C ASP A 302 18.54 -16.64 21.73
N GLY A 303 17.90 -17.46 22.57
CA GLY A 303 17.78 -18.90 22.37
C GLY A 303 18.80 -19.75 23.08
N ASN A 304 18.54 -21.05 23.15
CA ASN A 304 19.27 -21.98 24.01
C ASN A 304 20.75 -22.20 23.64
N THR A 305 21.16 -21.81 22.44
CA THR A 305 22.54 -21.96 21.98
C THR A 305 23.25 -20.61 22.00
N PRO A 306 24.30 -20.41 22.83
CA PRO A 306 25.01 -19.14 22.90
C PRO A 306 25.82 -18.84 21.63
N PRO A 307 26.19 -17.57 21.41
CA PRO A 307 27.16 -17.22 20.38
C PRO A 307 28.47 -18.01 20.59
N PRO A 308 29.17 -18.41 19.51
CA PRO A 308 30.41 -19.17 19.64
C PRO A 308 31.40 -18.51 20.60
N ALA A 309 32.14 -19.32 21.37
CA ALA A 309 33.08 -18.77 22.34
C ALA A 309 34.15 -17.90 21.64
N ASN A 310 34.35 -16.68 22.14
CA ASN A 310 35.24 -15.67 21.55
C ASN A 310 34.80 -15.16 20.17
N SER A 311 33.53 -15.29 19.79
CA SER A 311 33.00 -14.56 18.64
C SER A 311 32.91 -13.06 18.93
N PRO A 312 33.10 -12.20 17.93
CA PRO A 312 32.82 -10.78 18.07
C PRO A 312 31.32 -10.56 18.27
N GLN A 313 30.98 -9.46 18.96
CA GLN A 313 29.61 -8.96 18.98
C GLN A 313 29.34 -8.12 17.73
N TYR A 314 28.12 -8.16 17.23
CA TYR A 314 27.75 -7.51 15.98
C TYR A 314 26.96 -6.22 16.21
N VAL A 315 27.22 -5.22 15.38
CA VAL A 315 26.45 -3.97 15.31
C VAL A 315 26.04 -3.75 13.86
N VAL A 316 24.78 -3.38 13.62
CA VAL A 316 24.23 -3.16 12.28
C VAL A 316 23.81 -1.71 12.10
N ARG A 317 24.04 -1.16 10.92
CA ARG A 317 23.50 0.13 10.46
C ARG A 317 22.93 -0.04 9.06
N ILE A 318 21.84 0.66 8.75
CA ILE A 318 21.34 0.76 7.36
C ILE A 318 22.18 1.80 6.60
N TYR A 319 22.23 1.69 5.28
CA TYR A 319 22.88 2.64 4.39
C TYR A 319 21.97 2.84 3.19
N ASP A 320 21.49 4.07 2.99
CA ASP A 320 20.67 4.46 1.85
C ASP A 320 21.57 5.17 0.81
N ASP A 321 21.36 4.86 -0.47
CA ASP A 321 22.12 5.42 -1.59
C ASP A 321 22.00 6.94 -1.68
N ALA A 322 20.95 7.53 -1.10
CA ALA A 322 20.74 8.96 -1.03
C ALA A 322 21.76 9.68 -0.17
N TRP A 323 22.28 9.09 0.93
CA TRP A 323 22.97 9.86 1.98
C TRP A 323 24.38 10.34 1.61
N ASP A 324 25.30 9.43 1.29
CA ASP A 324 26.68 9.75 0.90
C ASP A 324 27.02 9.16 -0.50
N GLY A 325 25.97 8.79 -1.28
CA GLY A 325 26.05 8.09 -2.56
C GLY A 325 26.31 6.59 -2.42
N GLY A 326 26.19 5.80 -3.49
CA GLY A 326 26.52 4.36 -3.46
C GLY A 326 25.36 3.48 -3.92
N VAL A 327 25.13 2.39 -3.20
CA VAL A 327 23.98 1.50 -3.36
C VAL A 327 23.40 1.21 -1.98
N ASP A 328 22.10 0.97 -1.91
CA ASP A 328 21.45 0.58 -0.67
C ASP A 328 22.07 -0.68 -0.08
N ALA A 329 22.33 -0.63 1.22
CA ALA A 329 23.04 -1.70 1.90
C ALA A 329 22.73 -1.76 3.40
N LEU A 330 23.08 -2.91 3.99
CA LEU A 330 23.31 -3.05 5.41
C LEU A 330 24.81 -3.05 5.68
N GLU A 331 25.24 -2.30 6.68
CA GLU A 331 26.60 -2.30 7.17
C GLU A 331 26.68 -3.07 8.49
N LEU A 332 27.59 -4.04 8.57
CA LEU A 332 27.81 -4.89 9.73
C LEU A 332 29.22 -4.69 10.28
N TRP A 333 29.34 -4.47 11.58
CA TRP A 333 30.63 -4.39 12.29
C TRP A 333 30.78 -5.49 13.32
N GLU A 334 32.01 -5.93 13.50
CA GLU A 334 32.42 -6.93 14.47
C GLU A 334 33.26 -6.28 15.56
N PHE A 335 32.81 -6.37 16.81
CA PHE A 335 33.48 -5.86 17.99
C PHE A 335 34.06 -7.01 18.82
N GLN A 336 35.38 -7.01 18.97
CA GLN A 336 36.08 -7.98 19.82
C GLN A 336 36.77 -7.24 20.96
N VAL A 337 36.15 -7.26 22.14
CA VAL A 337 36.69 -6.62 23.34
C VAL A 337 37.79 -7.48 23.98
N ASP A 338 38.90 -6.84 24.36
CA ASP A 338 39.95 -7.40 25.22
C ASP A 338 39.97 -6.63 26.56
N TRP A 339 39.41 -7.25 27.60
CA TRP A 339 39.39 -6.68 28.95
C TRP A 339 40.77 -6.66 29.63
N THR A 340 41.72 -7.49 29.18
CA THR A 340 43.07 -7.55 29.78
C THR A 340 43.97 -6.45 29.21
N ASN A 341 43.86 -6.19 27.91
CA ASN A 341 44.59 -5.12 27.25
C ASN A 341 43.66 -4.38 26.27
N PRO A 342 43.06 -3.25 26.69
CA PRO A 342 42.15 -2.48 25.85
C PRO A 342 42.74 -2.02 24.51
N ASP A 343 44.07 -1.85 24.41
CA ASP A 343 44.76 -1.54 23.15
C ASP A 343 44.67 -2.69 22.11
N ASN A 344 44.28 -3.90 22.53
CA ASN A 344 44.03 -5.04 21.65
C ASN A 344 42.57 -5.18 21.24
N THR A 345 41.65 -4.38 21.77
CA THR A 345 40.25 -4.39 21.33
C THR A 345 40.20 -4.02 19.85
N THR A 346 39.50 -4.83 19.06
CA THR A 346 39.42 -4.64 17.60
C THR A 346 37.99 -4.40 17.14
N VAL A 347 37.86 -3.52 16.15
CA VAL A 347 36.63 -3.36 15.37
C VAL A 347 36.95 -3.69 13.91
N ASN A 348 36.20 -4.63 13.34
CA ASN A 348 36.25 -4.92 11.91
C ASN A 348 34.97 -4.45 11.24
N GLY A 349 35.08 -3.75 10.11
CA GLY A 349 33.93 -3.36 9.30
C GLY A 349 34.09 -1.99 8.62
N PRO A 350 33.04 -1.51 7.94
CA PRO A 350 31.80 -2.26 7.68
C PRO A 350 32.03 -3.42 6.71
N LEU A 351 31.41 -4.57 6.99
CA LEU A 351 31.00 -5.48 5.93
C LEU A 351 29.74 -4.88 5.30
N VAL A 352 29.83 -4.52 4.02
CA VAL A 352 28.72 -3.93 3.27
C VAL A 352 27.96 -5.05 2.56
N LEU A 353 26.67 -5.16 2.86
CA LEU A 353 25.75 -6.15 2.31
C LEU A 353 24.71 -5.42 1.44
N PRO A 354 24.87 -5.39 0.11
CA PRO A 354 23.93 -4.71 -0.78
C PRO A 354 22.52 -5.29 -0.64
N THR A 355 21.53 -4.44 -0.46
CA THR A 355 20.11 -4.82 -0.37
C THR A 355 19.44 -4.66 -1.73
N GLU A 356 18.20 -5.15 -1.85
CA GLU A 356 17.30 -4.59 -2.88
C GLU A 356 17.10 -3.11 -2.57
N ALA A 357 16.86 -2.31 -3.60
CA ALA A 357 16.71 -0.86 -3.43
C ALA A 357 15.55 -0.54 -2.47
N PHE A 358 15.69 0.49 -1.65
CA PHE A 358 14.66 0.97 -0.75
C PHE A 358 14.74 2.48 -0.55
N ASP A 359 13.60 3.13 -0.35
CA ASP A 359 13.56 4.53 0.01
C ASP A 359 13.32 4.66 1.53
N SER A 360 14.33 5.11 2.27
CA SER A 360 14.17 5.38 3.71
C SER A 360 13.65 6.79 4.00
N ASP A 361 13.40 7.62 3.00
CA ASP A 361 12.85 8.97 3.15
C ASP A 361 11.38 9.05 2.76
N LEU A 362 10.50 8.73 3.70
CA LEU A 362 9.06 8.86 3.50
C LEU A 362 8.59 10.32 3.44
N CYS A 363 9.36 11.35 3.82
CA CYS A 363 8.79 12.70 4.04
C CYS A 363 9.76 13.88 3.90
N GLY A 364 10.73 13.80 2.99
CA GLY A 364 11.66 14.90 2.69
C GLY A 364 12.67 15.18 3.81
N GLY A 365 13.21 14.12 4.41
CA GLY A 365 14.30 14.14 5.39
C GLY A 365 13.87 14.35 6.84
N ASN A 366 12.57 14.46 7.12
CA ASN A 366 12.06 14.62 8.48
C ASN A 366 11.63 13.27 9.07
N ILE A 367 12.25 12.85 10.17
CA ILE A 367 11.86 11.63 10.91
C ILE A 367 10.53 11.76 11.68
N PHE A 368 9.99 12.99 11.77
CA PHE A 368 8.74 13.34 12.44
C PHE A 368 7.70 13.89 11.46
N ASN A 369 6.41 13.77 11.80
CA ASN A 369 5.29 14.28 10.98
C ASN A 369 5.28 13.72 9.55
N CYS A 370 5.25 12.40 9.41
CA CYS A 370 5.32 11.71 8.13
C CYS A 370 4.02 10.98 7.75
N ILE A 371 3.57 10.07 8.61
CA ILE A 371 2.53 9.10 8.29
C ILE A 371 1.15 9.72 8.53
N GLU A 372 0.28 9.67 7.52
CA GLU A 372 -1.13 10.02 7.69
C GLU A 372 -1.84 9.00 8.58
N HIS A 373 -2.69 9.48 9.47
CA HIS A 373 -3.43 8.64 10.40
C HIS A 373 -4.90 9.05 10.49
N PHE A 374 -5.71 8.20 11.11
CA PHE A 374 -7.14 8.41 11.20
C PHE A 374 -7.52 9.74 11.86
N GLY A 375 -8.43 10.47 11.21
CA GLY A 375 -8.98 11.74 11.69
C GLY A 375 -8.24 12.98 11.21
N SER A 376 -8.35 14.07 11.96
CA SER A 376 -7.83 15.41 11.60
C SER A 376 -6.56 15.82 12.38
N GLY A 377 -5.82 14.84 12.92
CA GLY A 377 -4.81 15.03 13.97
C GLY A 377 -3.43 15.49 13.52
N GLY A 378 -3.16 15.54 12.21
CA GLY A 378 -1.84 15.84 11.66
C GLY A 378 -1.13 14.59 11.14
N LEU A 379 0.20 14.62 11.09
CA LEU A 379 1.04 13.50 10.64
C LEU A 379 1.81 12.90 11.82
N LEU A 380 2.02 11.58 11.80
CA LEU A 380 2.78 10.83 12.80
C LEU A 380 4.25 10.66 12.42
N SER A 381 5.10 10.56 13.42
CA SER A 381 6.51 10.19 13.23
C SER A 381 6.65 8.78 12.66
N ALA A 382 7.41 8.63 11.58
CA ALA A 382 7.71 7.33 10.97
C ALA A 382 8.92 6.62 11.60
N LEU A 383 9.78 7.36 12.32
CA LEU A 383 11.13 6.91 12.71
C LEU A 383 11.90 6.29 11.54
N GLN A 384 11.79 6.94 10.38
CA GLN A 384 12.52 6.54 9.20
C GLN A 384 14.03 6.68 9.41
N GLN A 385 14.84 6.04 8.56
CA GLN A 385 16.32 6.13 8.58
C GLN A 385 17.01 5.55 9.85
N VAL A 386 16.29 4.79 10.68
CA VAL A 386 16.87 4.02 11.79
C VAL A 386 16.38 2.58 11.81
N ILE A 387 17.21 1.68 12.32
CA ILE A 387 16.82 0.29 12.58
C ILE A 387 15.92 0.25 13.83
N MET A 388 14.77 -0.39 13.70
CA MET A 388 13.83 -0.56 14.80
C MET A 388 14.36 -1.49 15.88
N ASN A 389 13.84 -1.35 17.10
CA ASN A 389 14.20 -2.20 18.23
C ASN A 389 13.46 -3.56 18.14
N ARG A 390 14.08 -4.72 18.34
CA ARG A 390 15.53 -5.00 18.52
C ARG A 390 16.12 -5.74 17.31
N VAL A 391 17.45 -5.74 17.22
CA VAL A 391 18.19 -6.64 16.31
C VAL A 391 18.47 -7.95 17.04
N GLN A 392 17.86 -9.04 16.58
CA GLN A 392 18.00 -10.35 17.22
C GLN A 392 19.13 -11.15 16.58
N TYR A 393 19.97 -11.80 17.39
CA TYR A 393 20.95 -12.80 16.96
C TYR A 393 20.54 -14.21 17.44
N ARG A 394 20.71 -15.21 16.56
CA ARG A 394 20.43 -16.63 16.82
C ARG A 394 21.60 -17.51 16.39
N ASN A 395 21.85 -18.59 17.14
CA ASN A 395 22.80 -19.63 16.76
C ASN A 395 22.09 -20.99 16.62
N PHE A 396 22.04 -21.54 15.41
CA PHE A 396 21.46 -22.85 15.11
C PHE A 396 22.51 -23.97 15.04
N GLY A 397 23.77 -23.67 15.37
CA GLY A 397 24.91 -24.58 15.29
C GLY A 397 25.42 -24.80 13.87
N ALA A 398 24.54 -25.11 12.91
CA ALA A 398 24.90 -25.23 11.50
C ALA A 398 25.13 -23.86 10.84
N TYR A 399 24.38 -22.86 11.29
CA TYR A 399 24.48 -21.46 10.85
C TYR A 399 24.12 -20.51 12.00
N GLU A 400 24.55 -19.27 11.87
CA GLU A 400 24.18 -18.14 12.72
C GLU A 400 23.25 -17.21 11.92
N SER A 401 22.33 -16.52 12.61
CA SER A 401 21.34 -15.63 11.98
C SER A 401 21.23 -14.29 12.72
N ILE A 402 21.01 -13.20 11.98
CA ILE A 402 20.64 -11.87 12.53
C ILE A 402 19.35 -11.41 11.86
N LEU A 403 18.36 -10.99 12.65
CA LEU A 403 17.12 -10.37 12.18
C LEU A 403 17.06 -8.89 12.54
N LEU A 404 16.56 -8.08 11.61
CA LEU A 404 16.33 -6.64 11.81
C LEU A 404 15.24 -6.11 10.88
N ASN A 405 14.69 -4.93 11.23
CA ASN A 405 13.73 -4.23 10.39
C ASN A 405 13.87 -2.70 10.49
N HIS A 406 13.33 -2.00 9.50
CA HIS A 406 13.16 -0.54 9.49
C HIS A 406 11.97 -0.14 8.62
N SER A 407 11.54 1.12 8.74
CA SER A 407 10.49 1.69 7.89
C SER A 407 11.05 2.16 6.55
N VAL A 408 10.25 2.00 5.49
CA VAL A 408 10.55 2.45 4.11
C VAL A 408 9.28 3.01 3.45
N ASP A 409 9.45 3.89 2.47
CA ASP A 409 8.36 4.29 1.56
C ASP A 409 8.12 3.18 0.53
N VAL A 410 6.90 2.66 0.48
CA VAL A 410 6.55 1.55 -0.40
C VAL A 410 5.95 1.97 -1.74
N ASP A 411 5.58 3.24 -1.93
CA ASP A 411 4.90 3.70 -3.13
C ASP A 411 5.23 5.11 -3.61
N GLY A 412 6.18 5.79 -2.95
CA GLY A 412 6.56 7.17 -3.28
C GLY A 412 5.50 8.20 -2.90
N ASN A 413 4.48 7.79 -2.14
CA ASN A 413 3.44 8.67 -1.58
C ASN A 413 3.44 8.60 -0.05
N ASN A 414 4.62 8.41 0.55
CA ASN A 414 4.85 8.46 2.00
C ASN A 414 4.14 7.35 2.78
N ARG A 415 3.77 6.24 2.11
CA ARG A 415 3.17 5.09 2.81
C ARG A 415 4.26 4.24 3.43
N ALA A 416 4.20 4.07 4.75
CA ALA A 416 5.16 3.26 5.47
C ALA A 416 4.91 1.75 5.26
N GLY A 417 5.98 1.02 4.96
CA GLY A 417 6.05 -0.44 5.09
C GLY A 417 7.15 -0.86 6.04
N VAL A 418 7.10 -2.10 6.51
CA VAL A 418 8.16 -2.68 7.35
C VAL A 418 9.09 -3.52 6.48
N ARG A 419 10.28 -2.98 6.20
CA ARG A 419 11.39 -3.66 5.53
C ARG A 419 12.10 -4.55 6.55
N TRP A 420 12.26 -5.84 6.25
CA TRP A 420 12.91 -6.78 7.16
C TRP A 420 13.96 -7.62 6.44
N TYR A 421 14.95 -8.09 7.20
CA TYR A 421 16.08 -8.86 6.70
C TYR A 421 16.40 -10.02 7.62
N GLU A 422 16.81 -11.15 7.03
CA GLU A 422 17.58 -12.18 7.69
C GLU A 422 18.98 -12.23 7.09
N LEU A 423 19.98 -11.93 7.93
CA LEU A 423 21.38 -12.20 7.61
C LEU A 423 21.73 -13.59 8.09
N ARG A 424 22.52 -14.34 7.32
CA ARG A 424 22.96 -15.68 7.68
C ARG A 424 24.46 -15.84 7.50
N LYS A 425 25.07 -16.61 8.41
CA LYS A 425 26.48 -17.02 8.34
C LYS A 425 26.59 -18.54 8.46
N GLN A 426 27.02 -19.20 7.39
CA GLN A 426 27.10 -20.66 7.33
C GLN A 426 28.48 -21.20 7.72
N GLY A 427 28.55 -22.13 8.68
CA GLY A 427 29.76 -22.91 8.97
C GLY A 427 31.05 -22.11 9.22
N GLY A 428 30.93 -20.87 9.73
CA GLY A 428 32.04 -19.95 9.96
C GLY A 428 32.49 -19.14 8.73
N GLY A 429 31.70 -19.11 7.65
CA GLY A 429 31.89 -18.24 6.48
C GLY A 429 31.55 -16.77 6.75
N ASP A 430 31.38 -15.99 5.68
CA ASP A 430 30.99 -14.59 5.77
C ASP A 430 29.47 -14.44 5.96
N TRP A 431 29.03 -13.29 6.47
CA TRP A 431 27.61 -12.95 6.52
C TRP A 431 27.09 -12.60 5.14
N GLU A 432 25.87 -13.04 4.82
CA GLU A 432 25.13 -12.70 3.61
C GLU A 432 23.67 -12.40 3.94
N ILE A 433 22.99 -11.61 3.09
CA ILE A 433 21.53 -11.48 3.16
C ILE A 433 20.95 -12.82 2.66
N PHE A 434 20.34 -13.57 3.56
CA PHE A 434 19.69 -14.83 3.24
C PHE A 434 18.30 -14.59 2.65
N GLN A 435 17.58 -13.61 3.18
CA GLN A 435 16.32 -13.12 2.64
C GLN A 435 16.03 -11.70 3.11
N GLN A 436 15.23 -11.00 2.31
CA GLN A 436 14.73 -9.65 2.59
C GLN A 436 13.38 -9.45 1.91
N SER A 437 12.54 -8.58 2.46
CA SER A 437 11.25 -8.20 1.88
C SER A 437 10.67 -7.00 2.63
N THR A 438 9.64 -6.38 2.05
CA THR A 438 8.85 -5.32 2.69
C THR A 438 7.41 -5.75 2.82
N PHE A 439 6.93 -5.81 4.07
CA PHE A 439 5.55 -6.16 4.33
C PHE A 439 4.65 -4.92 4.28
N SER A 440 3.86 -4.81 3.22
CA SER A 440 2.82 -3.79 3.02
C SER A 440 1.75 -4.32 2.05
N PRO A 441 0.92 -5.29 2.51
CA PRO A 441 0.00 -6.05 1.65
C PRO A 441 -1.20 -5.25 1.14
N ASP A 442 -1.52 -4.12 1.77
CA ASP A 442 -2.68 -3.29 1.47
C ASP A 442 -2.32 -1.78 1.49
N ASN A 443 -3.32 -0.91 1.66
CA ASN A 443 -3.16 0.54 1.65
C ASN A 443 -2.89 1.16 3.03
N ASP A 444 -2.83 0.38 4.11
CA ASP A 444 -2.50 0.88 5.45
C ASP A 444 -0.98 1.00 5.63
N SER A 445 -0.55 2.06 6.33
CA SER A 445 0.85 2.25 6.75
C SER A 445 1.19 1.31 7.90
N ARG A 446 2.39 0.71 7.85
CA ARG A 446 2.95 -0.19 8.88
C ARG A 446 4.32 0.32 9.30
N PHE A 447 4.50 0.54 10.59
CA PHE A 447 5.70 1.17 11.16
C PHE A 447 5.87 0.74 12.63
N MET A 448 6.96 1.15 13.29
CA MET A 448 7.28 0.69 14.65
C MET A 448 7.37 -0.84 14.77
N GLY A 449 8.03 -1.48 13.79
CA GLY A 449 8.13 -2.93 13.71
C GLY A 449 9.11 -3.54 14.73
N SER A 450 8.77 -4.72 15.25
CA SER A 450 9.69 -5.59 15.97
C SER A 450 9.45 -7.03 15.56
N LEU A 451 10.53 -7.78 15.37
CA LEU A 451 10.49 -9.17 14.91
C LEU A 451 11.51 -10.03 15.65
N ALA A 452 11.20 -11.31 15.76
CA ALA A 452 12.09 -12.31 16.32
C ALA A 452 11.97 -13.63 15.53
N MET A 453 12.96 -14.51 15.72
CA MET A 453 13.01 -15.87 15.18
C MET A 453 13.06 -16.87 16.32
N ASP A 454 12.23 -17.92 16.24
CA ASP A 454 12.22 -19.01 17.21
C ASP A 454 13.33 -20.05 16.96
N GLY A 455 13.41 -21.07 17.84
CA GLY A 455 14.33 -22.20 17.74
C GLY A 455 14.09 -23.15 16.57
N ALA A 456 12.97 -23.01 15.85
CA ALA A 456 12.69 -23.75 14.62
C ALA A 456 13.01 -22.92 13.35
N GLY A 457 13.35 -21.64 13.48
CA GLY A 457 13.61 -20.75 12.35
C GLY A 457 12.35 -20.06 11.80
N ASN A 458 11.23 -20.12 12.51
CA ASN A 458 10.03 -19.35 12.17
C ASN A 458 10.22 -17.90 12.62
N ILE A 459 9.61 -16.95 11.91
CA ILE A 459 9.72 -15.52 12.18
C ILE A 459 8.32 -14.97 12.45
N LEU A 460 8.18 -14.17 13.51
CA LEU A 460 6.98 -13.38 13.78
C LEU A 460 7.36 -11.91 13.83
N MET A 461 6.47 -11.02 13.38
CA MET A 461 6.70 -9.59 13.29
C MET A 461 5.45 -8.83 13.70
N GLY A 462 5.58 -7.94 14.68
CA GLY A 462 4.52 -7.09 15.21
C GLY A 462 4.82 -5.62 14.95
N TYR A 463 3.80 -4.82 14.69
CA TYR A 463 3.95 -3.41 14.28
C TYR A 463 2.67 -2.61 14.52
N SER A 464 2.80 -1.29 14.50
CA SER A 464 1.68 -0.36 14.47
C SER A 464 1.11 -0.24 13.05
N VAL A 465 -0.20 -0.06 12.96
CA VAL A 465 -0.93 0.11 11.69
C VAL A 465 -1.86 1.31 11.75
N THR A 466 -1.87 2.14 10.70
CA THR A 466 -2.82 3.25 10.55
C THR A 466 -2.97 3.69 9.09
N SER A 467 -4.03 4.44 8.81
CA SER A 467 -4.27 5.16 7.55
C SER A 467 -5.29 6.26 7.83
N PRO A 468 -5.60 7.16 6.87
CA PRO A 468 -6.68 8.14 7.04
C PRO A 468 -8.03 7.54 7.46
N ASN A 469 -8.25 6.24 7.19
CA ASN A 469 -9.47 5.51 7.50
C ASN A 469 -9.28 4.41 8.58
N LYS A 470 -8.10 4.29 9.20
CA LYS A 470 -7.78 3.24 10.18
C LYS A 470 -7.12 3.83 11.43
N GLU A 471 -7.79 3.68 12.58
CA GLU A 471 -7.25 4.04 13.88
C GLU A 471 -5.97 3.24 14.17
N LEU A 472 -5.03 3.90 14.84
CA LEU A 472 -3.77 3.33 15.30
C LEU A 472 -4.01 2.04 16.09
N SER A 473 -3.68 0.91 15.46
CA SER A 473 -3.83 -0.44 15.99
C SER A 473 -2.51 -1.19 16.00
N LEU A 474 -2.48 -2.36 16.64
CA LEU A 474 -1.37 -3.31 16.53
C LEU A 474 -1.81 -4.56 15.78
N ARG A 475 -0.96 -4.95 14.82
CA ARG A 475 -1.08 -6.20 14.08
C ARG A 475 0.21 -7.01 14.17
N PHE A 476 0.12 -8.30 13.87
CA PHE A 476 1.29 -9.13 13.59
C PHE A 476 1.08 -10.00 12.36
N THR A 477 2.19 -10.37 11.72
CA THR A 477 2.28 -11.42 10.69
C THR A 477 3.55 -12.24 10.96
N GLY A 478 3.90 -13.15 10.07
CA GLY A 478 5.09 -13.96 10.19
C GLY A 478 5.23 -14.98 9.06
N ARG A 479 6.16 -15.91 9.26
CA ARG A 479 6.45 -17.01 8.33
C ARG A 479 7.03 -18.21 9.06
N THR A 480 6.79 -19.40 8.53
CA THR A 480 7.47 -20.63 8.93
C THR A 480 8.86 -20.74 8.29
N ALA A 481 9.75 -21.53 8.89
CA ALA A 481 11.11 -21.72 8.40
C ALA A 481 11.19 -22.28 6.96
N GLY A 482 10.15 -22.98 6.50
CA GLY A 482 10.12 -23.57 5.15
C GLY A 482 9.15 -22.89 4.20
N ASP A 483 8.67 -21.69 4.52
CA ASP A 483 7.97 -20.86 3.56
C ASP A 483 8.92 -20.38 2.46
N PRO A 484 8.40 -19.95 1.29
CA PRO A 484 9.21 -19.22 0.31
C PRO A 484 10.02 -18.10 0.98
N LEU A 485 11.26 -17.92 0.54
CA LEU A 485 12.13 -16.88 1.08
C LEU A 485 11.58 -15.50 0.73
N GLY A 486 11.63 -14.56 1.68
CA GLY A 486 11.13 -13.20 1.49
C GLY A 486 9.60 -13.06 1.55
N GLU A 487 8.87 -14.12 1.89
CA GLU A 487 7.40 -14.05 2.00
C GLU A 487 6.95 -14.22 3.46
N MET A 488 6.14 -13.29 3.94
CA MET A 488 5.31 -13.46 5.14
C MET A 488 4.01 -14.17 4.74
N THR A 489 3.85 -15.41 5.18
CA THR A 489 2.70 -16.26 4.80
C THR A 489 1.67 -16.42 5.91
N ILE A 490 1.95 -15.94 7.13
CA ILE A 490 0.97 -15.96 8.21
C ILE A 490 -0.03 -14.83 7.99
N GLU A 491 -1.33 -15.13 8.08
CA GLU A 491 -2.38 -14.11 7.95
C GLU A 491 -2.15 -12.98 8.96
N GLU A 492 -2.19 -11.75 8.48
CA GLU A 492 -2.05 -10.59 9.36
C GLU A 492 -3.22 -10.54 10.36
N PHE A 493 -2.90 -10.55 11.65
CA PHE A 493 -3.87 -10.58 12.74
C PHE A 493 -3.84 -9.29 13.54
N GLU A 494 -4.99 -8.62 13.68
CA GLU A 494 -5.16 -7.44 14.53
C GLU A 494 -5.55 -7.85 15.95
N PHE A 495 -4.58 -7.81 16.88
CA PHE A 495 -4.80 -8.22 18.28
C PHE A 495 -5.11 -7.04 19.21
N ALA A 496 -4.85 -5.81 18.78
CA ALA A 496 -5.24 -4.59 19.49
C ALA A 496 -5.83 -3.57 18.51
N PRO A 497 -7.15 -3.63 18.24
CA PRO A 497 -7.81 -2.65 17.40
C PRO A 497 -7.78 -1.26 18.05
N GLY A 498 -7.55 -0.23 17.22
CA GLY A 498 -7.63 1.16 17.66
C GLY A 498 -9.08 1.57 17.94
N GLU A 499 -9.28 2.39 18.96
CA GLU A 499 -10.61 2.78 19.45
C GLU A 499 -10.94 4.27 19.22
N ASP A 500 -9.94 5.12 18.91
CA ASP A 500 -10.11 6.58 18.85
C ASP A 500 -9.03 7.26 17.98
N GLN A 501 -9.24 8.54 17.68
CA GLN A 501 -8.27 9.40 16.99
C GLN A 501 -7.14 9.84 17.94
N TYR A 502 -5.90 9.83 17.44
CA TYR A 502 -4.75 10.43 18.11
C TYR A 502 -4.57 11.91 17.71
N PHE A 503 -4.03 12.74 18.61
CA PHE A 503 -3.87 14.20 18.39
C PHE A 503 -2.42 14.68 18.51
N GLY A 504 -1.48 13.80 18.80
CA GLY A 504 -0.06 14.13 18.83
C GLY A 504 0.64 13.83 17.50
N SER A 505 1.90 14.21 17.40
CA SER A 505 2.76 13.89 16.26
C SER A 505 3.80 12.81 16.54
N ARG A 506 4.01 12.45 17.81
CA ARG A 506 5.01 11.47 18.26
C ARG A 506 4.31 10.21 18.74
N TRP A 507 4.52 9.10 18.05
CA TRP A 507 3.82 7.85 18.35
C TRP A 507 4.58 6.94 19.33
N GLY A 508 5.80 6.57 18.95
CA GLY A 508 6.68 5.68 19.71
C GLY A 508 8.12 5.81 19.21
N ASP A 509 9.06 5.36 20.04
CA ASP A 509 10.49 5.17 19.77
C ASP A 509 10.92 3.70 19.90
N TYR A 510 10.16 2.92 20.67
CA TYR A 510 10.41 1.51 20.93
C TYR A 510 9.13 0.67 20.79
N ALA A 511 9.27 -0.44 20.07
CA ALA A 511 8.49 -1.65 20.29
C ALA A 511 9.47 -2.78 20.61
N ASN A 512 8.99 -3.91 21.10
CA ASN A 512 9.87 -5.04 21.35
C ASN A 512 9.19 -6.38 21.09
N MET A 513 9.94 -7.28 20.44
CA MET A 513 9.65 -8.69 20.34
C MET A 513 10.84 -9.50 20.86
N CYS A 514 10.54 -10.54 21.64
CA CYS A 514 11.53 -11.50 22.16
C CYS A 514 10.99 -12.94 22.13
N ILE A 515 11.88 -13.90 22.39
CA ILE A 515 11.55 -15.32 22.48
C ILE A 515 11.60 -15.77 23.93
N ASP A 516 10.61 -16.57 24.34
CA ASP A 516 10.60 -17.21 25.66
C ASP A 516 11.80 -18.18 25.79
N PRO A 517 12.71 -17.96 26.76
CA PRO A 517 13.91 -18.77 26.90
C PRO A 517 13.63 -20.22 27.35
N ASP A 518 12.44 -20.53 27.90
CA ASP A 518 12.14 -21.88 28.39
C ASP A 518 11.82 -22.87 27.27
N ASP A 519 11.07 -22.43 26.26
CA ASP A 519 10.60 -23.28 25.18
C ASP A 519 11.26 -22.98 23.83
N ASP A 520 11.93 -21.82 23.71
CA ASP A 520 12.57 -21.33 22.50
C ASP A 520 11.61 -21.28 21.30
N ARG A 521 10.32 -21.02 21.57
CA ARG A 521 9.20 -21.09 20.61
C ARG A 521 8.18 -19.98 20.76
N THR A 522 7.90 -19.55 21.99
CA THR A 522 6.86 -18.55 22.25
C THR A 522 7.39 -17.15 22.00
N PHE A 523 6.76 -16.43 21.08
CA PHE A 523 7.04 -15.02 20.80
C PHE A 523 6.29 -14.16 21.81
N TRP A 524 6.94 -13.14 22.36
CA TRP A 524 6.31 -12.11 23.18
C TRP A 524 6.52 -10.75 22.53
N PHE A 525 5.47 -9.94 22.44
CA PHE A 525 5.50 -8.62 21.82
C PHE A 525 4.82 -7.57 22.69
N THR A 526 5.37 -6.35 22.66
CA THR A 526 4.70 -5.16 23.20
C THR A 526 4.80 -3.96 22.26
N GLY A 527 3.73 -3.16 22.21
CA GLY A 527 3.62 -1.93 21.42
C GLY A 527 2.46 -1.04 21.86
N GLU A 528 2.38 0.17 21.30
CA GLU A 528 1.30 1.13 21.52
C GLU A 528 0.09 0.94 20.60
N TYR A 529 -1.09 1.26 21.11
CA TYR A 529 -2.32 1.37 20.31
C TYR A 529 -3.21 2.51 20.85
N MET A 530 -4.16 2.98 20.03
CA MET A 530 -5.12 3.97 20.48
C MET A 530 -6.27 3.33 21.24
N LYS A 531 -6.40 3.70 22.52
CA LYS A 531 -7.50 3.34 23.41
C LYS A 531 -8.47 4.53 23.51
N THR A 532 -9.69 4.28 23.97
CA THR A 532 -10.73 5.33 24.08
C THR A 532 -10.23 6.56 24.86
N ASN A 533 -10.11 7.73 24.21
CA ASN A 533 -9.60 9.01 24.71
C ASN A 533 -8.12 9.07 25.16
N LEU A 534 -7.30 8.03 24.98
CA LEU A 534 -5.90 8.01 25.42
C LEU A 534 -5.09 6.93 24.70
N TRP A 535 -3.78 7.07 24.63
CA TRP A 535 -2.94 5.95 24.16
C TRP A 535 -2.83 4.88 25.26
N GLY A 536 -2.67 3.62 24.85
CA GLY A 536 -2.38 2.49 25.72
C GLY A 536 -1.33 1.58 25.12
N THR A 537 -0.79 0.65 25.90
CA THR A 537 0.10 -0.40 25.42
C THR A 537 -0.55 -1.77 25.55
N LYS A 538 -0.18 -2.69 24.67
CA LYS A 538 -0.63 -4.07 24.70
C LYS A 538 0.55 -5.00 24.71
N ILE A 539 0.35 -6.16 25.34
CA ILE A 539 1.31 -7.25 25.34
C ILE A 539 0.61 -8.48 24.77
N MET A 540 1.26 -9.19 23.87
CA MET A 540 0.76 -10.47 23.38
C MET A 540 1.84 -11.53 23.42
N ASN A 541 1.43 -12.79 23.50
CA ASN A 541 2.27 -13.89 23.11
C ASN A 541 1.59 -14.75 22.03
N ALA A 542 2.41 -15.41 21.23
CA ALA A 542 1.95 -16.31 20.19
C ALA A 542 2.98 -17.42 19.97
N VAL A 543 2.50 -18.58 19.54
CA VAL A 543 3.34 -19.66 19.05
C VAL A 543 2.92 -19.94 17.62
N ILE A 544 3.89 -20.06 16.72
CA ILE A 544 3.64 -20.61 15.39
C ILE A 544 3.46 -22.12 15.58
N ARG A 545 2.23 -22.50 15.93
CA ARG A 545 1.91 -23.86 16.38
C ARG A 545 2.21 -24.85 15.26
N ARG A 546 2.84 -25.93 15.67
CA ARG A 546 3.18 -27.04 14.80
C ARG A 546 2.39 -28.26 15.25
N ASP A 547 1.63 -28.83 14.33
CA ASP A 547 0.86 -30.03 14.59
C ASP A 547 1.80 -31.23 14.87
N SER A 548 1.29 -32.26 15.55
CA SER A 548 2.15 -33.35 16.03
C SER A 548 2.63 -34.27 14.91
N ASN A 549 1.69 -34.82 14.15
CA ASN A 549 1.94 -35.45 12.86
C ASN A 549 1.17 -34.63 11.85
N ASP A 550 1.86 -34.09 10.84
CA ASP A 550 1.23 -33.24 9.84
C ASP A 550 2.02 -33.32 8.55
N ILE A 551 1.41 -33.91 7.52
CA ILE A 551 2.00 -34.07 6.20
C ILE A 551 1.16 -33.30 5.18
N GLY A 552 1.75 -32.26 4.61
CA GLY A 552 1.01 -31.34 3.75
C GLY A 552 1.57 -31.28 2.33
N ALA A 553 0.66 -31.01 1.41
CA ALA A 553 0.96 -30.66 0.04
C ALA A 553 1.70 -29.31 0.00
N TYR A 554 2.97 -29.27 -0.45
CA TYR A 554 3.80 -28.06 -0.37
C TYR A 554 3.90 -27.31 -1.71
N ALA A 555 4.34 -27.97 -2.79
CA ALA A 555 4.50 -27.31 -4.09
C ALA A 555 4.45 -28.31 -5.25
N PHE A 556 4.17 -27.83 -6.46
CA PHE A 556 4.50 -28.55 -7.69
C PHE A 556 5.89 -28.14 -8.16
N ILE A 557 6.71 -29.13 -8.48
CA ILE A 557 8.07 -28.96 -9.00
C ILE A 557 8.06 -29.05 -10.54
N ASN A 558 7.16 -29.85 -11.11
CA ASN A 558 6.91 -29.94 -12.55
C ASN A 558 5.47 -30.43 -12.77
N PRO A 559 4.74 -29.96 -13.80
CA PRO A 559 5.09 -28.87 -14.72
C PRO A 559 5.13 -27.48 -14.04
N VAL A 560 5.65 -26.47 -14.75
CA VAL A 560 5.64 -25.04 -14.35
C VAL A 560 5.18 -24.20 -15.54
N ASN A 561 4.74 -22.95 -15.30
CA ASN A 561 4.33 -22.05 -16.39
C ASN A 561 5.43 -21.94 -17.43
N SER A 562 5.14 -22.29 -18.68
CA SER A 562 6.15 -22.34 -19.72
C SER A 562 5.55 -22.36 -21.11
N GLY A 563 6.18 -21.64 -22.04
CA GLY A 563 5.90 -21.79 -23.47
C GLY A 563 6.37 -23.14 -24.03
N PHE A 564 7.12 -23.94 -23.28
CA PHE A 564 7.71 -25.20 -23.75
C PHE A 564 6.95 -26.46 -23.33
N LEU A 565 5.81 -26.34 -22.62
CA LEU A 565 5.03 -27.52 -22.22
C LEU A 565 4.54 -28.33 -23.42
N THR A 566 4.46 -29.64 -23.24
CA THR A 566 4.24 -30.65 -24.28
C THR A 566 3.05 -31.55 -23.95
N ALA A 567 2.83 -32.58 -24.77
CA ALA A 567 1.77 -33.57 -24.52
C ALA A 567 2.13 -34.61 -23.45
N THR A 568 3.33 -34.56 -22.87
CA THR A 568 3.82 -35.56 -21.91
C THR A 568 4.64 -34.91 -20.79
N GLU A 569 3.98 -34.09 -19.97
CA GLU A 569 4.60 -33.46 -18.81
C GLU A 569 4.63 -34.40 -17.61
N GLU A 570 5.79 -34.52 -16.99
CA GLU A 570 5.99 -35.29 -15.77
C GLU A 570 5.39 -34.51 -14.58
N VAL A 571 4.58 -35.17 -13.74
CA VAL A 571 4.04 -34.54 -12.54
C VAL A 571 4.98 -34.83 -11.37
N ARG A 572 5.72 -33.80 -10.95
CA ARG A 572 6.59 -33.83 -9.78
C ARG A 572 6.08 -32.86 -8.74
N VAL A 573 5.98 -33.33 -7.51
CA VAL A 573 5.46 -32.55 -6.39
C VAL A 573 6.38 -32.64 -5.18
N ALA A 574 6.37 -31.60 -4.37
CA ALA A 574 7.02 -31.57 -3.07
C ALA A 574 5.97 -31.66 -1.98
N ILE A 575 6.21 -32.57 -1.04
CA ILE A 575 5.44 -32.77 0.19
C ILE A 575 6.31 -32.34 1.36
N ARG A 576 5.74 -31.65 2.34
CA ARG A 576 6.47 -31.23 3.53
C ARG A 576 5.88 -31.89 4.76
N ASN A 577 6.75 -32.36 5.65
CA ASN A 577 6.35 -32.69 7.02
C ASN A 577 6.27 -31.40 7.83
N PHE A 578 5.05 -30.88 7.96
CA PHE A 578 4.73 -29.72 8.78
C PHE A 578 4.62 -30.09 10.25
N GLY A 579 4.60 -31.37 10.62
CA GLY A 579 4.55 -31.81 12.01
C GLY A 579 5.91 -31.83 12.71
N TYR A 580 5.92 -31.80 14.05
CA TYR A 580 7.16 -31.91 14.84
C TYR A 580 7.62 -33.36 15.09
N LEU A 581 6.83 -34.36 14.70
CA LEU A 581 7.21 -35.78 14.69
C LEU A 581 7.55 -36.23 13.26
N PRO A 582 8.46 -37.20 13.08
CA PRO A 582 8.70 -37.82 11.78
C PRO A 582 7.42 -38.44 11.21
N ALA A 583 7.20 -38.29 9.91
CA ALA A 583 6.04 -38.80 9.20
C ALA A 583 6.42 -39.95 8.25
N ASP A 584 5.62 -41.00 8.23
CA ASP A 584 5.67 -42.13 7.32
C ASP A 584 4.25 -42.66 7.05
N ASP A 585 4.13 -43.63 6.13
CA ASP A 585 2.87 -44.32 5.82
C ASP A 585 1.68 -43.39 5.48
N PHE A 586 1.88 -42.52 4.48
CA PHE A 586 0.86 -41.60 3.97
C PHE A 586 0.64 -41.77 2.46
N SER A 587 -0.46 -41.21 1.96
CA SER A 587 -0.78 -41.18 0.52
C SER A 587 -0.59 -39.79 -0.06
N ILE A 588 -0.14 -39.74 -1.30
CA ILE A 588 -0.04 -38.51 -2.09
C ILE A 588 -0.88 -38.71 -3.35
N SER A 589 -1.69 -37.74 -3.68
CA SER A 589 -2.51 -37.76 -4.87
C SER A 589 -2.43 -36.46 -5.66
N TYR A 590 -2.70 -36.52 -6.96
CA TYR A 590 -3.02 -35.33 -7.73
C TYR A 590 -4.23 -35.57 -8.62
N GLN A 591 -4.90 -34.49 -8.98
CA GLN A 591 -5.92 -34.41 -9.99
C GLN A 591 -5.52 -33.32 -10.97
N PHE A 592 -5.58 -33.64 -12.26
CA PHE A 592 -5.38 -32.71 -13.35
C PHE A 592 -6.74 -32.43 -13.98
N GLU A 593 -7.12 -31.16 -14.05
CA GLU A 593 -8.43 -30.71 -14.53
C GLU A 593 -9.58 -31.42 -13.79
N ASN A 594 -10.67 -31.69 -14.50
CA ASN A 594 -11.76 -32.55 -14.05
C ASN A 594 -11.46 -34.05 -14.27
N GLY A 595 -10.18 -34.44 -14.37
CA GLY A 595 -9.71 -35.80 -14.62
C GLY A 595 -9.79 -36.73 -13.41
N PRO A 596 -9.39 -38.02 -13.55
CA PRO A 596 -9.32 -38.94 -12.42
C PRO A 596 -8.19 -38.56 -11.45
N VAL A 597 -8.42 -38.77 -10.15
CA VAL A 597 -7.39 -38.64 -9.12
C VAL A 597 -6.38 -39.79 -9.27
N VAL A 598 -5.09 -39.46 -9.38
CA VAL A 598 -3.97 -40.39 -9.36
C VAL A 598 -3.37 -40.40 -7.97
N THR A 599 -3.24 -41.57 -7.35
CA THR A 599 -2.76 -41.73 -5.96
C THR A 599 -1.60 -42.71 -5.91
N ASP A 600 -0.53 -42.31 -5.23
CA ASP A 600 0.59 -43.17 -4.82
C ASP A 600 0.66 -43.24 -3.29
N PHE A 601 1.23 -44.34 -2.78
CA PHE A 601 1.45 -44.55 -1.35
C PHE A 601 2.93 -44.47 -1.05
N VAL A 602 3.30 -43.65 -0.07
CA VAL A 602 4.67 -43.54 0.43
C VAL A 602 4.79 -44.45 1.65
N THR A 603 5.34 -45.64 1.42
CA THR A 603 5.67 -46.62 2.47
C THR A 603 7.19 -46.72 2.62
N ASP A 604 7.67 -47.03 3.83
CA ASP A 604 9.11 -47.24 4.14
C ASP A 604 10.02 -46.00 3.95
N THR A 605 9.45 -44.81 3.77
CA THR A 605 10.19 -43.53 3.71
C THR A 605 9.78 -42.66 4.87
N ILE A 606 10.75 -42.31 5.73
CA ILE A 606 10.52 -41.44 6.89
C ILE A 606 10.93 -40.02 6.52
N ILE A 607 9.96 -39.10 6.55
CA ILE A 607 10.18 -37.68 6.34
C ILE A 607 10.39 -37.03 7.71
N GLN A 608 11.59 -36.51 7.94
CA GLN A 608 11.88 -35.78 9.17
C GLN A 608 11.09 -34.46 9.21
N PRO A 609 10.80 -33.91 10.40
CA PRO A 609 10.24 -32.57 10.52
C PRO A 609 10.97 -31.56 9.62
N ASP A 610 10.21 -30.67 8.97
CA ASP A 610 10.66 -29.61 8.04
C ASP A 610 11.34 -30.09 6.76
N SER A 611 11.46 -31.41 6.58
CA SER A 611 12.05 -31.95 5.37
C SER A 611 11.02 -32.01 4.25
N LEU A 612 11.50 -31.71 3.04
CA LEU A 612 10.76 -31.92 1.81
C LEU A 612 10.99 -33.34 1.29
N TYR A 613 9.92 -33.96 0.82
CA TYR A 613 9.95 -35.17 0.01
C TYR A 613 9.45 -34.85 -1.38
N ILE A 614 10.30 -35.04 -2.38
CA ILE A 614 9.93 -34.83 -3.78
C ILE A 614 9.45 -36.15 -4.35
N HIS A 615 8.17 -36.20 -4.71
CA HIS A 615 7.55 -37.33 -5.37
C HIS A 615 7.44 -37.09 -6.87
N THR A 616 7.61 -38.15 -7.64
CA THR A 616 7.42 -38.15 -9.11
C THR A 616 6.37 -39.18 -9.44
N PHE A 617 5.23 -38.74 -9.98
CA PHE A 617 4.17 -39.63 -10.39
C PHE A 617 4.53 -40.33 -11.70
N GLY A 618 4.10 -41.59 -11.83
CA GLY A 618 4.31 -42.38 -13.04
C GLY A 618 3.56 -41.87 -14.29
N PRO A 619 2.27 -41.49 -14.18
CA PRO A 619 1.53 -40.91 -15.31
C PRO A 619 2.01 -39.50 -15.67
N THR A 620 2.05 -39.21 -16.98
CA THR A 620 2.25 -37.85 -17.51
C THR A 620 0.91 -37.20 -17.84
N VAL A 621 0.90 -35.86 -17.95
CA VAL A 621 -0.26 -35.07 -18.37
C VAL A 621 0.01 -34.35 -19.70
N ASP A 622 -1.05 -34.09 -20.47
CA ASP A 622 -0.97 -33.38 -21.75
C ASP A 622 -1.29 -31.90 -21.53
N MET A 623 -0.30 -31.05 -21.78
CA MET A 623 -0.39 -29.59 -21.65
C MET A 623 0.05 -28.90 -22.95
N SER A 624 -0.16 -29.58 -24.08
CA SER A 624 0.32 -29.11 -25.37
C SER A 624 -0.49 -27.95 -25.95
N ALA A 625 -1.74 -27.77 -25.54
CA ALA A 625 -2.59 -26.65 -25.96
C ALA A 625 -2.30 -25.40 -25.11
N ILE A 626 -2.36 -24.22 -25.73
CA ILE A 626 -2.23 -22.94 -25.02
C ILE A 626 -3.43 -22.76 -24.08
N GLY A 627 -3.16 -22.26 -22.88
CA GLY A 627 -4.18 -22.01 -21.87
C GLY A 627 -3.75 -22.42 -20.47
N ASP A 628 -4.67 -22.23 -19.55
CA ASP A 628 -4.53 -22.52 -18.13
C ASP A 628 -4.99 -23.95 -17.83
N TYR A 629 -4.25 -24.61 -16.95
CA TYR A 629 -4.56 -25.95 -16.50
C TYR A 629 -4.61 -26.04 -14.98
N GLU A 630 -5.71 -26.52 -14.45
CA GLU A 630 -5.94 -26.72 -13.03
C GLU A 630 -5.30 -28.01 -12.53
N PHE A 631 -4.58 -27.90 -11.42
CA PHE A 631 -4.13 -29.03 -10.63
C PHE A 631 -4.64 -28.93 -9.21
N SER A 632 -4.98 -30.08 -8.64
CA SER A 632 -5.18 -30.25 -7.20
C SER A 632 -4.27 -31.37 -6.72
N MET A 633 -3.43 -31.10 -5.74
CA MET A 633 -2.65 -32.10 -5.02
C MET A 633 -3.29 -32.35 -3.66
N PHE A 634 -3.21 -33.60 -3.20
CA PHE A 634 -3.74 -34.03 -1.93
C PHE A 634 -2.71 -34.87 -1.18
N THR A 635 -2.61 -34.67 0.13
CA THR A 635 -1.97 -35.59 1.07
C THR A 635 -3.01 -36.18 2.00
N SER A 636 -2.74 -37.37 2.52
CA SER A 636 -3.57 -37.98 3.56
C SER A 636 -2.78 -38.98 4.38
N MET A 637 -2.84 -38.83 5.70
CA MET A 637 -2.22 -39.70 6.71
C MET A 637 -3.22 -40.02 7.83
N ASP A 638 -3.21 -41.27 8.31
CA ASP A 638 -4.20 -41.75 9.30
C ASP A 638 -4.13 -41.03 10.67
N VAL A 639 -2.95 -40.49 11.02
CA VAL A 639 -2.69 -39.76 12.26
C VAL A 639 -2.47 -38.27 12.05
N ASP A 640 -2.86 -37.75 10.88
CA ASP A 640 -2.74 -36.32 10.61
C ASP A 640 -3.57 -35.50 11.60
N THR A 641 -2.89 -34.53 12.21
CA THR A 641 -3.46 -33.61 13.18
C THR A 641 -3.85 -32.25 12.56
N SER A 642 -3.43 -31.97 11.31
CA SER A 642 -3.83 -30.81 10.52
C SER A 642 -4.41 -31.21 9.17
N TYR A 643 -5.62 -30.75 8.84
CA TYR A 643 -6.26 -31.07 7.56
C TYR A 643 -6.28 -29.89 6.58
N PHE A 644 -5.68 -28.75 6.95
CA PHE A 644 -5.81 -27.50 6.20
C PHE A 644 -4.76 -27.38 5.08
N ASN A 645 -3.60 -28.00 5.26
CA ASN A 645 -2.49 -28.08 4.29
C ASN A 645 -2.49 -29.40 3.50
N ASP A 646 -3.52 -30.23 3.68
CA ASP A 646 -3.70 -31.49 2.96
C ASP A 646 -4.03 -31.31 1.48
N THR A 647 -4.37 -30.09 1.05
CA THR A 647 -4.75 -29.80 -0.34
C THR A 647 -4.04 -28.57 -0.85
N LEU A 648 -3.31 -28.71 -1.95
CA LEU A 648 -2.75 -27.60 -2.70
C LEU A 648 -3.43 -27.52 -4.07
N ARG A 649 -3.97 -26.36 -4.42
CA ARG A 649 -4.49 -26.10 -5.76
C ARG A 649 -3.58 -25.12 -6.48
N MET A 650 -3.38 -25.33 -7.77
CA MET A 650 -2.64 -24.40 -8.60
C MET A 650 -3.17 -24.39 -10.03
N VAL A 651 -2.85 -23.32 -10.74
CA VAL A 651 -3.04 -23.21 -12.19
C VAL A 651 -1.65 -23.16 -12.83
N ILE A 652 -1.42 -24.03 -13.82
CA ILE A 652 -0.21 -24.02 -14.64
C ILE A 652 -0.59 -23.61 -16.06
N SER A 653 0.05 -22.57 -16.57
CA SER A 653 -0.27 -21.98 -17.88
C SER A 653 0.74 -22.42 -18.95
N LYS A 654 0.23 -22.94 -20.06
CA LYS A 654 0.97 -23.02 -21.32
C LYS A 654 0.94 -21.64 -21.97
N LEU A 655 2.08 -20.95 -21.93
CA LEU A 655 2.24 -19.61 -22.48
C LEU A 655 2.47 -19.63 -24.01
N THR A 656 2.18 -18.51 -24.66
CA THR A 656 2.57 -18.27 -26.04
C THR A 656 4.10 -18.10 -26.15
N ARG A 657 4.67 -18.66 -27.20
CA ARG A 657 6.09 -18.52 -27.57
C ARG A 657 6.27 -17.46 -28.64
N PHE A 658 5.37 -17.41 -29.61
CA PHE A 658 5.42 -16.51 -30.75
C PHE A 658 4.18 -15.63 -30.75
N ASP A 659 4.31 -14.45 -30.16
CA ASP A 659 3.19 -13.56 -29.90
C ASP A 659 3.70 -12.12 -29.89
N ALA A 660 3.22 -11.31 -30.82
CA ALA A 660 3.61 -9.93 -30.97
C ALA A 660 2.37 -9.08 -31.16
N GLY A 661 2.26 -7.99 -30.41
CA GLY A 661 1.09 -7.12 -30.47
C GLY A 661 1.44 -5.65 -30.56
N ILE A 662 0.43 -4.82 -30.81
CA ILE A 662 0.53 -3.37 -30.77
C ILE A 662 -0.10 -2.89 -29.46
N SER A 663 0.71 -2.35 -28.55
CA SER A 663 0.23 -1.90 -27.25
C SER A 663 -0.31 -0.47 -27.27
N ASN A 664 0.15 0.37 -28.21
CA ASN A 664 -0.32 1.74 -28.34
C ASN A 664 -0.02 2.33 -29.74
N ILE A 665 -0.70 3.44 -30.07
CA ILE A 665 -0.42 4.32 -31.21
C ILE A 665 -0.27 5.74 -30.67
N LEU A 666 0.89 6.35 -30.79
CA LEU A 666 1.17 7.71 -30.32
C LEU A 666 1.21 8.71 -31.48
N GLY A 667 1.08 10.01 -31.18
CA GLY A 667 1.20 11.08 -32.17
C GLY A 667 -0.10 11.41 -32.92
N LEU A 668 -1.24 10.92 -32.44
CA LEU A 668 -2.59 11.15 -33.00
C LEU A 668 -3.58 11.68 -31.94
N ASP A 669 -3.05 12.40 -30.94
CA ASP A 669 -3.82 12.96 -29.82
C ASP A 669 -4.61 14.22 -30.21
N ALA A 670 -4.18 14.92 -31.26
CA ALA A 670 -4.85 16.11 -31.80
C ALA A 670 -5.34 15.87 -33.24
N PRO A 671 -6.41 16.58 -33.69
CA PRO A 671 -6.84 16.53 -35.09
C PRO A 671 -5.71 16.96 -36.05
N LEU A 672 -5.66 16.34 -37.23
CA LEU A 672 -4.70 16.68 -38.28
C LEU A 672 -5.24 17.77 -39.21
N CYS A 673 -4.35 18.64 -39.70
CA CYS A 673 -4.66 19.69 -40.70
C CYS A 673 -4.33 19.27 -42.14
N GLU A 674 -3.37 18.37 -42.30
CA GLU A 674 -2.93 17.84 -43.58
C GLU A 674 -3.34 16.38 -43.73
N THR A 675 -3.34 15.89 -44.98
CA THR A 675 -3.71 14.49 -45.28
C THR A 675 -2.54 13.52 -45.12
N ASP A 676 -1.31 14.01 -45.08
CA ASP A 676 -0.11 13.24 -44.79
C ASP A 676 0.27 13.35 -43.31
N PHE A 677 0.61 12.22 -42.69
CA PHE A 677 0.97 12.18 -41.27
C PHE A 677 1.96 11.07 -40.93
N ILE A 678 2.55 11.21 -39.74
CA ILE A 678 3.42 10.22 -39.10
C ILE A 678 2.80 9.85 -37.75
N ALA A 679 2.73 8.56 -37.43
CA ALA A 679 2.30 8.05 -36.14
C ALA A 679 3.26 6.97 -35.63
N ASP A 680 3.34 6.81 -34.31
CA ASP A 680 4.27 5.88 -33.67
C ASP A 680 3.51 4.65 -33.16
N ALA A 681 3.74 3.50 -33.77
CA ALA A 681 3.19 2.23 -33.30
C ALA A 681 4.13 1.60 -32.26
N VAL A 682 3.61 1.25 -31.09
CA VAL A 682 4.39 0.59 -30.03
C VAL A 682 4.26 -0.93 -30.20
N LEU A 683 5.25 -1.54 -30.85
CA LEU A 683 5.35 -2.99 -31.01
C LEU A 683 5.83 -3.61 -29.71
N THR A 684 5.15 -4.65 -29.22
CA THR A 684 5.51 -5.36 -27.98
C THR A 684 5.63 -6.86 -28.25
N ASN A 685 6.64 -7.50 -27.67
CA ASN A 685 6.78 -8.95 -27.70
C ASN A 685 6.08 -9.59 -26.48
N TYR A 686 4.95 -10.23 -26.71
CA TYR A 686 4.20 -10.97 -25.69
C TYR A 686 4.60 -12.47 -25.65
N GLY A 687 5.38 -12.94 -26.61
CA GLY A 687 5.87 -14.31 -26.71
C GLY A 687 7.15 -14.55 -25.90
N GLN A 688 7.26 -15.74 -25.30
CA GLN A 688 8.45 -16.13 -24.52
C GLN A 688 9.76 -16.22 -25.34
N ASP A 689 9.68 -16.41 -26.65
CA ASP A 689 10.87 -16.35 -27.52
C ASP A 689 11.13 -14.89 -27.96
N ASN A 690 12.40 -14.50 -28.10
CA ASN A 690 12.74 -13.18 -28.65
C ASN A 690 12.09 -12.97 -30.03
N LEU A 691 11.48 -11.81 -30.22
CA LEU A 691 10.90 -11.41 -31.49
C LEU A 691 12.01 -10.86 -32.40
N THR A 692 12.21 -11.52 -33.53
CA THR A 692 13.26 -11.20 -34.52
C THR A 692 12.71 -10.69 -35.85
N ALA A 693 11.45 -10.96 -36.13
CA ALA A 693 10.72 -10.41 -37.29
C ALA A 693 9.21 -10.42 -37.03
N VAL A 694 8.48 -9.45 -37.56
CA VAL A 694 7.01 -9.41 -37.57
C VAL A 694 6.52 -8.49 -38.70
N ASP A 695 5.38 -8.81 -39.31
CA ASP A 695 4.71 -7.92 -40.25
C ASP A 695 3.68 -7.07 -39.49
N ILE A 696 3.80 -5.75 -39.57
CA ILE A 696 2.83 -4.80 -39.02
C ILE A 696 2.00 -4.28 -40.19
N ILE A 697 0.70 -4.51 -40.16
CA ILE A 697 -0.24 -4.14 -41.21
C ILE A 697 -1.14 -3.04 -40.68
N TYR A 698 -1.30 -1.96 -41.44
CA TYR A 698 -2.20 -0.89 -41.06
C TYR A 698 -3.18 -0.54 -42.18
N SER A 699 -4.36 -0.05 -41.80
CA SER A 699 -5.35 0.54 -42.69
C SER A 699 -6.01 1.75 -42.03
N ILE A 700 -6.47 2.69 -42.85
CA ILE A 700 -7.22 3.86 -42.39
C ILE A 700 -8.66 3.73 -42.87
N ASN A 701 -9.63 3.82 -41.96
CA ASN A 701 -11.07 3.71 -42.25
C ASN A 701 -11.46 2.42 -43.00
N GLY A 702 -10.73 1.32 -42.78
CA GLY A 702 -10.92 0.06 -43.51
C GLY A 702 -10.54 0.13 -44.99
N GLY A 703 -9.65 1.07 -45.35
CA GLY A 703 -9.08 1.25 -46.69
C GLY A 703 -8.05 0.17 -47.07
N PRO A 704 -7.22 0.42 -48.11
CA PRO A 704 -6.15 -0.49 -48.51
C PRO A 704 -5.17 -0.76 -47.36
N GLU A 705 -4.79 -2.02 -47.19
CA GLU A 705 -3.81 -2.41 -46.18
C GLU A 705 -2.38 -2.16 -46.67
N THR A 706 -1.55 -1.60 -45.79
CA THR A 706 -0.12 -1.41 -46.02
C THR A 706 0.68 -2.21 -45.00
N THR A 707 1.68 -2.95 -45.46
CA THR A 707 2.53 -3.82 -44.61
C THR A 707 3.91 -3.21 -44.40
N ILE A 708 4.35 -3.18 -43.15
CA ILE A 708 5.69 -2.85 -42.69
C ILE A 708 6.31 -4.13 -42.13
N SER A 709 7.34 -4.67 -42.78
CA SER A 709 8.08 -5.81 -42.24
C SER A 709 9.17 -5.30 -41.28
N TRP A 710 8.97 -5.53 -39.99
CA TRP A 710 9.95 -5.22 -38.95
C TRP A 710 10.91 -6.40 -38.75
N THR A 711 12.18 -6.09 -38.46
CA THR A 711 13.20 -7.07 -38.06
C THR A 711 14.08 -6.49 -36.97
N GLY A 712 14.35 -7.25 -35.92
CA GLY A 712 15.12 -6.79 -34.75
C GLY A 712 15.51 -7.91 -33.81
N ASP A 713 15.67 -7.57 -32.53
CA ASP A 713 15.89 -8.51 -31.43
C ASP A 713 15.20 -7.92 -30.19
N LEU A 714 13.91 -8.20 -30.05
CA LEU A 714 13.06 -7.66 -29.00
C LEU A 714 12.76 -8.78 -27.97
N PRO A 715 13.32 -8.71 -26.74
CA PRO A 715 13.07 -9.70 -25.69
C PRO A 715 11.60 -9.74 -25.24
N PHE A 716 11.21 -10.84 -24.58
CA PHE A 716 9.87 -10.97 -23.98
C PHE A 716 9.57 -9.81 -23.02
N GLY A 717 8.38 -9.21 -23.16
CA GLY A 717 7.89 -8.11 -22.31
C GLY A 717 8.39 -6.72 -22.69
N GLU A 718 9.33 -6.62 -23.64
CA GLU A 718 9.89 -5.34 -24.10
C GLU A 718 9.09 -4.77 -25.29
N SER A 719 9.20 -3.46 -25.47
CA SER A 719 8.54 -2.72 -26.56
C SER A 719 9.50 -1.87 -27.38
N GLU A 720 9.17 -1.65 -28.66
CA GLU A 720 9.89 -0.79 -29.59
C GLU A 720 8.93 0.10 -30.39
N ILE A 721 9.37 1.32 -30.76
CA ILE A 721 8.59 2.24 -31.59
C ILE A 721 8.85 1.96 -33.08
N VAL A 722 7.77 1.76 -33.83
CA VAL A 722 7.77 1.63 -35.29
C VAL A 722 7.00 2.78 -35.93
N LEU A 723 7.67 3.53 -36.79
CA LEU A 723 7.09 4.69 -37.48
C LEU A 723 6.11 4.26 -38.58
N ILE A 724 4.90 4.82 -38.56
CA ILE A 724 3.87 4.70 -39.58
C ILE A 724 3.79 6.00 -40.37
N THR A 725 3.89 5.93 -41.70
CA THR A 725 3.74 7.10 -42.58
C THR A 725 2.61 6.87 -43.56
N SER A 726 1.62 7.78 -43.61
CA SER A 726 0.49 7.65 -44.53
C SER A 726 0.25 8.92 -45.33
N THR A 727 -0.25 8.75 -46.55
CA THR A 727 -0.73 9.82 -47.44
C THR A 727 -2.15 9.54 -47.93
N GLU A 728 -2.89 8.66 -47.24
CA GLU A 728 -4.25 8.32 -47.64
C GLU A 728 -5.24 9.47 -47.37
N PRO A 729 -6.32 9.60 -48.16
CA PRO A 729 -7.31 10.64 -47.92
C PRO A 729 -8.01 10.46 -46.55
N LEU A 730 -8.12 11.55 -45.79
CA LEU A 730 -8.76 11.57 -44.47
C LEU A 730 -10.20 12.12 -44.52
N LEU A 731 -11.06 11.59 -43.66
CA LEU A 731 -12.41 12.06 -43.34
C LEU A 731 -12.40 12.88 -42.04
N PRO A 732 -13.46 13.60 -41.65
CA PRO A 732 -13.44 14.38 -40.41
C PRO A 732 -13.09 13.57 -39.15
N ASN A 733 -13.59 12.35 -39.08
CA ASN A 733 -13.22 11.35 -38.08
C ASN A 733 -12.61 10.17 -38.82
N ASN A 734 -11.44 9.72 -38.38
CA ASN A 734 -10.73 8.58 -38.94
C ASN A 734 -10.45 7.57 -37.85
N THR A 735 -10.35 6.31 -38.24
CA THR A 735 -9.81 5.24 -37.41
C THR A 735 -8.60 4.65 -38.14
N ILE A 736 -7.45 4.64 -37.48
CA ILE A 736 -6.32 3.81 -37.93
C ILE A 736 -6.39 2.49 -37.17
N THR A 737 -6.35 1.38 -37.91
CA THR A 737 -6.29 0.03 -37.35
C THR A 737 -4.98 -0.58 -37.76
N LEU A 738 -4.17 -0.96 -36.78
CA LEU A 738 -2.97 -1.77 -36.96
C LEU A 738 -3.23 -3.18 -36.49
N TYR A 739 -2.60 -4.14 -37.14
CA TYR A 739 -2.43 -5.47 -36.58
C TYR A 739 -1.10 -6.11 -36.96
N THR A 740 -0.57 -6.94 -36.09
CA THR A 740 0.65 -7.75 -36.30
C THR A 740 0.32 -9.09 -36.95
N GLN A 741 1.28 -9.63 -37.71
CA GLN A 741 1.23 -10.97 -38.27
C GLN A 741 2.61 -11.59 -38.35
N ASN A 742 2.63 -12.92 -38.29
CA ASN A 742 3.79 -13.76 -38.54
C ASN A 742 5.02 -13.48 -37.63
N PRO A 743 4.88 -13.39 -36.29
CA PRO A 743 6.04 -13.26 -35.40
C PRO A 743 7.04 -14.39 -35.67
N ASN A 744 8.29 -14.04 -35.92
CA ASN A 744 9.37 -14.96 -36.31
C ASN A 744 9.06 -15.84 -37.54
N GLY A 745 8.13 -15.41 -38.39
CA GLY A 745 7.71 -16.15 -39.58
C GLY A 745 6.79 -17.35 -39.30
N VAL A 746 6.20 -17.43 -38.11
CA VAL A 746 5.16 -18.40 -37.73
C VAL A 746 3.87 -17.69 -37.37
N VAL A 747 2.74 -18.39 -37.42
CA VAL A 747 1.43 -17.81 -37.08
C VAL A 747 1.46 -17.36 -35.61
N ASP A 748 0.92 -16.16 -35.36
CA ASP A 748 0.78 -15.63 -34.01
C ASP A 748 -0.08 -16.56 -33.14
N GLU A 749 0.41 -16.88 -31.96
CA GLU A 749 -0.21 -17.84 -31.05
C GLU A 749 -1.31 -17.20 -30.18
N ASP A 750 -1.37 -15.88 -30.02
CA ASP A 750 -2.47 -15.15 -29.39
C ASP A 750 -2.90 -13.92 -30.20
N MET A 751 -3.92 -14.12 -31.05
CA MET A 751 -4.45 -13.05 -31.89
C MET A 751 -5.24 -11.96 -31.13
N SER A 752 -5.41 -12.07 -29.81
CA SER A 752 -6.22 -11.12 -29.04
C SER A 752 -5.55 -9.75 -28.88
N ASN A 753 -4.21 -9.72 -28.91
CA ASN A 753 -3.40 -8.52 -28.75
C ASN A 753 -2.82 -8.02 -30.09
N ASP A 754 -3.05 -8.74 -31.19
CA ASP A 754 -2.52 -8.40 -32.51
C ASP A 754 -2.98 -7.01 -32.97
N SER A 755 -4.23 -6.65 -32.67
CA SER A 755 -4.90 -5.49 -33.27
C SER A 755 -5.08 -4.34 -32.29
N TYR A 756 -4.65 -3.15 -32.72
CA TYR A 756 -4.93 -1.90 -32.01
C TYR A 756 -5.57 -0.90 -32.96
N SER A 757 -6.62 -0.22 -32.49
CA SER A 757 -7.28 0.84 -33.25
C SER A 757 -7.29 2.14 -32.47
N ARG A 758 -7.05 3.24 -33.18
CA ARG A 758 -7.10 4.58 -32.62
C ARG A 758 -7.91 5.49 -33.52
N ASP A 759 -8.87 6.18 -32.91
CA ASP A 759 -9.61 7.24 -33.58
C ASP A 759 -8.80 8.54 -33.53
N PHE A 760 -8.83 9.28 -34.63
CA PHE A 760 -8.19 10.59 -34.75
C PHE A 760 -8.98 11.50 -35.68
N GLY A 761 -8.97 12.79 -35.35
CA GLY A 761 -9.68 13.81 -36.12
C GLY A 761 -8.87 14.27 -37.34
N TYR A 762 -9.55 14.78 -38.35
CA TYR A 762 -8.95 15.58 -39.40
C TYR A 762 -9.88 16.75 -39.74
N ILE A 763 -9.34 17.97 -39.74
CA ILE A 763 -10.10 19.18 -40.05
C ILE A 763 -9.70 19.61 -41.46
N GLY A 764 -10.53 19.24 -42.44
CA GLY A 764 -10.30 19.62 -43.84
C GLY A 764 -10.33 21.13 -44.02
N GLY A 765 -9.19 21.71 -44.35
CA GLY A 765 -9.02 23.18 -44.42
C GLY A 765 -8.96 23.84 -43.04
N GLY A 766 -8.67 23.08 -41.98
CA GLY A 766 -8.38 23.62 -40.64
C GLY A 766 -7.14 24.50 -40.65
N LEU A 767 -7.02 25.33 -39.61
CA LEU A 767 -5.89 26.23 -39.43
C LEU A 767 -4.89 25.60 -38.48
N GLY A 768 -3.65 25.44 -38.95
CA GLY A 768 -2.52 25.14 -38.09
C GLY A 768 -2.22 26.33 -37.18
N LEU A 769 -2.35 26.12 -35.88
CA LEU A 769 -1.87 27.05 -34.86
C LEU A 769 -0.64 26.46 -34.18
N ARG A 770 0.31 27.35 -33.88
CA ARG A 770 1.52 27.06 -33.12
C ARG A 770 1.57 27.95 -31.90
N LEU A 771 1.54 27.36 -30.70
CA LEU A 771 1.91 28.05 -29.48
C LEU A 771 3.42 27.93 -29.31
N GLU A 772 4.08 29.07 -29.21
CA GLU A 772 5.46 29.18 -28.79
C GLU A 772 5.47 29.75 -27.37
N LEU A 773 5.92 28.96 -26.41
CA LEU A 773 6.01 29.32 -25.00
C LEU A 773 7.48 29.33 -24.57
N LEU A 774 8.02 30.51 -24.30
CA LEU A 774 9.32 30.70 -23.68
C LEU A 774 9.15 30.79 -22.17
N THR A 775 9.64 29.78 -21.47
CA THR A 775 9.60 29.72 -20.01
C THR A 775 10.62 30.65 -19.36
N ASP A 776 10.35 31.12 -18.14
CA ASP A 776 11.28 31.91 -17.36
C ASP A 776 12.25 31.02 -16.54
N ASN A 777 12.64 31.41 -15.32
CA ASN A 777 13.51 30.61 -14.46
C ASN A 777 12.76 29.53 -13.64
N TYR A 778 11.43 29.57 -13.59
CA TYR A 778 10.58 28.68 -12.78
C TYR A 778 9.51 27.98 -13.63
N PRO A 779 9.89 27.29 -14.73
CA PRO A 779 8.97 26.76 -15.75
C PRO A 779 7.81 25.89 -15.22
N ALA A 780 7.98 25.23 -14.08
CA ALA A 780 7.01 24.29 -13.51
C ALA A 780 5.73 24.97 -12.99
N GLU A 781 5.79 26.28 -12.74
CA GLU A 781 4.63 27.06 -12.30
C GLU A 781 3.68 27.41 -13.46
N THR A 782 4.15 27.32 -14.71
CA THR A 782 3.41 27.72 -15.89
C THR A 782 2.57 26.57 -16.44
N SER A 783 1.28 26.80 -16.62
CA SER A 783 0.37 25.91 -17.36
C SER A 783 -0.63 26.73 -18.19
N TRP A 784 -1.27 26.12 -19.18
CA TRP A 784 -2.21 26.83 -20.06
C TRP A 784 -3.34 25.93 -20.52
N LYS A 785 -4.43 26.57 -20.95
CA LYS A 785 -5.64 25.96 -21.51
C LYS A 785 -6.14 26.77 -22.70
N LEU A 786 -6.67 26.10 -23.70
CA LEU A 786 -7.35 26.70 -24.84
C LEU A 786 -8.81 26.24 -24.85
N PHE A 787 -9.73 27.20 -24.86
CA PHE A 787 -11.16 26.95 -24.90
C PHE A 787 -11.76 27.39 -26.23
N ASP A 788 -12.77 26.66 -26.71
CA ASP A 788 -13.61 27.10 -27.81
C ASP A 788 -14.65 28.15 -27.37
N SER A 789 -15.47 28.62 -28.30
CA SER A 789 -16.52 29.61 -28.02
C SER A 789 -17.64 29.10 -27.11
N ASN A 790 -17.78 27.78 -26.94
CA ASN A 790 -18.77 27.16 -26.04
C ASN A 790 -18.24 27.03 -24.61
N GLY A 791 -16.97 27.38 -24.38
CA GLY A 791 -16.28 27.17 -23.11
C GLY A 791 -15.78 25.74 -22.93
N ASP A 792 -15.79 24.93 -24.00
CA ASP A 792 -15.23 23.59 -23.97
C ASP A 792 -13.70 23.67 -24.09
N GLU A 793 -12.99 22.98 -23.19
CA GLU A 793 -11.52 22.88 -23.23
C GLU A 793 -11.10 22.03 -24.44
N LEU A 794 -10.34 22.63 -25.37
CA LEU A 794 -9.83 21.95 -26.57
C LEU A 794 -8.45 21.33 -26.32
N PHE A 795 -7.55 22.10 -25.68
CA PHE A 795 -6.18 21.67 -25.40
C PHE A 795 -5.70 22.28 -24.09
N SER A 796 -4.73 21.62 -23.45
CA SER A 796 -4.04 22.14 -22.28
C SER A 796 -2.60 21.63 -22.22
N GLY A 797 -1.74 22.32 -21.49
CA GLY A 797 -0.34 21.96 -21.33
C GLY A 797 0.26 22.56 -20.05
N GLY A 798 1.32 21.96 -19.53
CA GLY A 798 1.95 22.38 -18.27
C GLY A 798 3.02 21.39 -17.79
N GLY A 799 3.59 21.63 -16.60
CA GLY A 799 4.59 20.74 -16.00
C GLY A 799 5.99 20.89 -16.62
N TYR A 800 6.32 22.07 -17.14
CA TYR A 800 7.61 22.32 -17.78
C TYR A 800 8.74 22.31 -16.76
N ASN A 801 9.89 21.73 -17.12
CA ASN A 801 11.01 21.52 -16.18
C ASN A 801 12.34 22.16 -16.62
N GLN A 802 12.38 22.77 -17.81
CA GLN A 802 13.60 23.40 -18.33
C GLN A 802 13.43 24.92 -18.38
N PRO A 803 14.19 25.70 -17.58
CA PRO A 803 14.12 27.15 -17.61
C PRO A 803 14.68 27.69 -18.93
N GLN A 804 14.14 28.81 -19.40
CA GLN A 804 14.58 29.46 -20.65
C GLN A 804 14.49 28.58 -21.89
N ASN A 805 13.61 27.56 -21.85
CA ASN A 805 13.38 26.68 -22.98
C ASN A 805 12.13 27.14 -23.76
N LEU A 806 12.23 27.04 -25.09
CA LEU A 806 11.11 27.27 -25.99
C LEU A 806 10.35 25.94 -26.19
N TYR A 807 9.13 25.90 -25.67
CA TYR A 807 8.19 24.82 -25.93
C TYR A 807 7.32 25.20 -27.12
N ILE A 808 7.09 24.24 -28.01
CA ILE A 808 6.31 24.44 -29.24
C ILE A 808 5.21 23.40 -29.26
N GLU A 809 3.96 23.88 -29.23
CA GLU A 809 2.77 23.07 -29.34
C GLU A 809 2.07 23.39 -30.65
N ASN A 810 1.64 22.36 -31.38
CA ASN A 810 0.96 22.52 -32.66
C ASN A 810 -0.45 21.94 -32.56
N TRP A 811 -1.43 22.71 -33.02
CA TRP A 811 -2.83 22.32 -33.01
C TRP A 811 -3.43 22.51 -34.40
N CYS A 812 -4.40 21.65 -34.74
CA CYS A 812 -5.31 21.92 -35.83
C CYS A 812 -6.67 22.29 -35.26
N ILE A 813 -7.14 23.49 -35.56
CA ILE A 813 -8.47 23.95 -35.13
C ILE A 813 -9.28 24.47 -36.31
N ALA A 814 -10.59 24.51 -36.13
CA ALA A 814 -11.49 25.15 -37.09
C ALA A 814 -11.28 26.68 -37.11
N GLU A 815 -11.86 27.35 -38.10
CA GLU A 815 -12.00 28.81 -38.02
C GLU A 815 -13.04 29.17 -36.94
N GLY A 816 -12.70 30.06 -36.02
CA GLY A 816 -13.57 30.46 -34.90
C GLY A 816 -12.91 31.41 -33.90
N CYS A 817 -13.59 31.67 -32.79
CA CYS A 817 -13.04 32.41 -31.66
C CYS A 817 -12.77 31.49 -30.49
N TYR A 818 -11.68 31.76 -29.79
CA TYR A 818 -11.09 30.93 -28.77
C TYR A 818 -10.66 31.79 -27.58
N THR A 819 -10.53 31.15 -26.42
CA THR A 819 -9.97 31.78 -25.23
C THR A 819 -8.71 31.03 -24.83
N PHE A 820 -7.58 31.71 -24.82
CA PHE A 820 -6.33 31.18 -24.27
C PHE A 820 -6.18 31.63 -22.84
N GLU A 821 -6.10 30.68 -21.92
CA GLU A 821 -5.81 30.95 -20.51
C GLU A 821 -4.43 30.43 -20.18
N ILE A 822 -3.62 31.26 -19.53
CA ILE A 822 -2.31 30.86 -19.02
C ILE A 822 -2.25 31.15 -17.53
N TYR A 823 -1.68 30.22 -16.80
CA TYR A 823 -1.67 30.15 -15.36
C TYR A 823 -0.22 30.16 -14.89
N ASP A 824 -0.01 30.87 -13.78
CA ASP A 824 1.22 30.85 -13.03
C ASP A 824 0.87 30.61 -11.55
N SER A 825 1.38 29.52 -10.99
CA SER A 825 1.07 29.14 -9.61
C SER A 825 1.69 30.08 -8.56
N PHE A 826 2.76 30.81 -8.87
CA PHE A 826 3.45 31.70 -7.92
C PHE A 826 2.92 33.14 -7.95
N GLY A 827 2.19 33.50 -9.01
CA GLY A 827 1.43 34.73 -9.11
C GLY A 827 2.26 35.96 -9.48
N ASP A 828 3.40 35.77 -10.13
CA ASP A 828 4.28 36.80 -10.68
C ASP A 828 4.32 36.81 -12.22
N GLY A 829 3.57 35.93 -12.87
CA GLY A 829 3.56 35.74 -14.32
C GLY A 829 4.85 35.08 -14.82
N ILE A 830 5.12 35.12 -16.12
CA ILE A 830 6.30 34.45 -16.71
C ILE A 830 7.51 35.41 -16.70
N GLN A 831 7.75 36.06 -15.54
CA GLN A 831 8.79 37.07 -15.36
C GLN A 831 9.39 37.06 -13.95
N PHE A 832 10.24 36.06 -13.64
CA PHE A 832 11.01 36.07 -12.40
C PHE A 832 12.52 36.39 -12.57
N GLY A 833 13.03 37.29 -11.72
CA GLY A 833 14.49 37.56 -11.61
C GLY A 833 15.10 38.45 -12.71
N GLY A 834 14.28 39.13 -13.51
CA GLY A 834 14.74 40.06 -14.55
C GLY A 834 15.07 39.40 -15.90
N ILE A 835 14.67 38.14 -16.09
CA ILE A 835 14.67 37.44 -17.36
C ILE A 835 13.21 37.33 -17.82
N GLU A 836 12.95 37.69 -19.08
CA GLU A 836 11.60 37.74 -19.64
C GLU A 836 11.30 36.42 -20.35
N GLY A 837 10.29 35.69 -19.85
CA GLY A 837 9.59 34.67 -20.64
C GLY A 837 8.43 35.31 -21.41
N GLY A 838 7.70 34.50 -22.18
CA GLY A 838 6.55 34.98 -22.92
C GLY A 838 5.97 33.93 -23.84
N TYR A 839 4.81 34.25 -24.42
CA TYR A 839 4.14 33.33 -25.33
C TYR A 839 3.56 34.05 -26.53
N GLN A 840 3.43 33.31 -27.62
CA GLN A 840 2.72 33.74 -28.80
C GLN A 840 1.99 32.58 -29.46
N ILE A 841 0.79 32.85 -29.95
CA ILE A 841 0.01 31.97 -30.80
C ILE A 841 0.10 32.49 -32.21
N ILE A 842 0.66 31.64 -33.08
CA ILE A 842 0.98 31.95 -34.46
C ILE A 842 0.14 31.07 -35.36
N ARG A 843 -0.41 31.65 -36.42
CA ARG A 843 -1.09 30.94 -37.51
C ARG A 843 -0.14 30.75 -38.70
N GLU A 844 -0.50 29.84 -39.62
CA GLU A 844 0.19 29.67 -40.91
C GLU A 844 0.68 30.98 -41.57
N ALA A 845 1.88 30.94 -42.15
CA ALA A 845 2.64 32.08 -42.69
C ALA A 845 3.22 33.07 -41.66
N ASP A 846 3.43 32.61 -40.41
CA ASP A 846 4.02 33.37 -39.30
C ASP A 846 3.19 34.62 -38.90
N GLU A 847 1.87 34.55 -39.05
CA GLU A 847 0.97 35.62 -38.63
C GLU A 847 0.61 35.45 -37.15
N VAL A 848 1.01 36.42 -36.33
CA VAL A 848 0.74 36.43 -34.88
C VAL A 848 -0.72 36.78 -34.63
N VAL A 849 -1.47 35.86 -34.02
CA VAL A 849 -2.89 36.04 -33.67
C VAL A 849 -3.05 36.55 -32.24
N LEU A 850 -2.15 36.13 -31.36
CA LEU A 850 -2.02 36.58 -29.97
C LEU A 850 -0.54 36.55 -29.58
N ALA A 851 -0.01 37.61 -28.98
CA ALA A 851 1.34 37.59 -28.44
C ALA A 851 1.47 38.54 -27.25
N GLU A 852 2.07 38.04 -26.18
CA GLU A 852 2.55 38.85 -25.05
C GLU A 852 4.02 38.52 -24.82
N ILE A 853 4.88 39.39 -25.36
CA ILE A 853 6.33 39.18 -25.47
C ILE A 853 7.15 40.20 -24.66
N ASN A 854 6.52 41.19 -24.00
CA ASN A 854 7.25 42.28 -23.33
C ASN A 854 6.60 42.83 -22.03
N GLN A 855 5.45 42.32 -21.55
CA GLN A 855 4.86 42.68 -20.24
C GLN A 855 4.00 41.54 -19.62
N VAL A 856 4.59 40.36 -19.39
CA VAL A 856 3.89 39.14 -18.95
C VAL A 856 3.81 39.05 -17.41
N ASN A 857 3.30 40.09 -16.75
CA ASN A 857 3.05 40.11 -15.30
C ASN A 857 1.55 40.10 -15.05
N PHE A 858 0.94 38.92 -15.22
CA PHE A 858 -0.51 38.73 -15.15
C PHE A 858 -0.98 38.20 -13.78
N GLY A 859 -0.09 38.12 -12.79
CA GLY A 859 -0.43 37.47 -11.52
C GLY A 859 -0.54 35.96 -11.75
N THR A 860 -1.59 35.33 -11.19
CA THR A 860 -1.76 33.87 -11.26
C THR A 860 -2.43 33.35 -12.52
N ILE A 861 -3.14 34.21 -13.26
CA ILE A 861 -3.87 33.82 -14.48
C ILE A 861 -4.02 34.99 -15.44
N GLU A 862 -3.80 34.74 -16.72
CA GLU A 862 -4.17 35.60 -17.83
C GLU A 862 -5.21 34.92 -18.70
N ILE A 863 -6.24 35.66 -19.12
CA ILE A 863 -7.32 35.16 -19.98
C ILE A 863 -7.38 36.04 -21.22
N ASN A 864 -7.09 35.45 -22.38
CA ASN A 864 -6.94 36.15 -23.64
C ASN A 864 -7.87 35.58 -24.72
N PRO A 865 -9.02 36.23 -24.98
CA PRO A 865 -9.87 35.88 -26.10
C PRO A 865 -9.23 36.31 -27.43
N PHE A 866 -9.23 35.44 -28.42
CA PHE A 866 -8.79 35.75 -29.78
C PHE A 866 -9.67 35.05 -30.81
N CYS A 867 -9.69 35.56 -32.04
CA CYS A 867 -10.43 34.95 -33.14
C CYS A 867 -9.50 34.68 -34.31
N THR A 868 -9.72 33.56 -34.99
CA THR A 868 -8.94 33.18 -36.18
C THR A 868 -9.46 33.82 -37.46
N ASP A 869 -10.66 34.43 -37.45
CA ASP A 869 -11.22 35.33 -38.47
C ASP A 869 -11.90 36.56 -37.83
N LEU A 870 -11.75 37.75 -38.43
CA LEU A 870 -12.29 39.02 -37.92
C LEU A 870 -13.73 39.23 -38.43
N SER A 871 -14.69 38.49 -37.88
CA SER A 871 -16.11 38.62 -38.20
C SER A 871 -17.04 38.49 -36.98
N CYS A 872 -17.91 39.51 -36.78
CA CYS A 872 -19.23 39.51 -36.13
C CYS A 872 -19.49 38.53 -34.94
N LEU A 873 -19.56 39.05 -33.69
CA LEU A 873 -19.69 38.28 -32.44
C LEU A 873 -20.95 38.58 -31.60
N ILE A 874 -22.09 38.89 -32.23
CA ILE A 874 -23.34 39.09 -31.46
C ILE A 874 -23.92 37.74 -30.99
N GLU A 875 -24.33 37.67 -29.72
CA GLU A 875 -25.01 36.52 -29.11
C GLU A 875 -26.43 36.85 -28.67
N GLY A 876 -27.32 35.85 -28.68
CA GLY A 876 -28.70 35.95 -28.24
C GLY A 876 -29.07 34.96 -27.14
N ASN A 877 -29.64 35.47 -26.05
CA ASN A 877 -30.27 34.68 -24.98
C ASN A 877 -31.79 34.74 -25.11
N TYR A 878 -32.44 33.58 -24.99
CA TYR A 878 -33.86 33.42 -25.29
C TYR A 878 -34.61 32.76 -24.12
N THR A 879 -35.74 33.32 -23.70
CA THR A 879 -36.64 32.71 -22.71
C THR A 879 -38.02 32.55 -23.32
N VAL A 880 -38.61 31.36 -23.21
CA VAL A 880 -39.87 31.00 -23.88
C VAL A 880 -40.95 30.66 -22.85
N THR A 881 -42.13 31.23 -23.03
CA THR A 881 -43.36 30.84 -22.34
C THR A 881 -44.25 30.11 -23.34
N ASN A 882 -44.51 28.84 -23.08
CA ASN A 882 -45.37 27.96 -23.89
C ASN A 882 -46.86 28.35 -23.78
N VAL A 883 -47.68 27.92 -24.75
CA VAL A 883 -49.13 28.16 -24.70
C VAL A 883 -49.80 27.18 -23.74
N ASN A 884 -50.86 27.62 -23.06
CA ASN A 884 -51.49 26.83 -21.98
C ASN A 884 -52.39 25.68 -22.47
N MET A 885 -52.65 25.59 -23.76
CA MET A 885 -53.42 24.49 -24.37
C MET A 885 -53.11 24.36 -25.87
N PRO A 886 -53.30 23.17 -26.46
CA PRO A 886 -53.24 22.99 -27.92
C PRO A 886 -54.17 23.98 -28.63
N GLY A 887 -53.63 24.75 -29.59
CA GLY A 887 -54.32 25.85 -30.27
C GLY A 887 -54.42 27.18 -29.51
N GLY A 888 -53.73 27.35 -28.38
CA GLY A 888 -53.67 28.60 -27.61
C GLY A 888 -52.86 29.72 -28.28
N ASN A 889 -52.94 30.95 -27.73
CA ASN A 889 -52.23 32.13 -28.25
C ASN A 889 -51.67 33.05 -27.15
N ASP A 890 -51.37 32.48 -25.99
CA ASP A 890 -50.89 33.17 -24.80
C ASP A 890 -49.38 32.94 -24.51
N GLY A 891 -48.63 32.44 -25.50
CA GLY A 891 -47.20 32.23 -25.40
C GLY A 891 -46.40 33.55 -25.46
N ALA A 892 -45.12 33.49 -25.12
CA ALA A 892 -44.19 34.61 -25.21
C ALA A 892 -42.75 34.17 -25.51
N ILE A 893 -41.97 35.04 -26.15
CA ILE A 893 -40.52 34.92 -26.34
C ILE A 893 -39.87 36.21 -25.85
N LEU A 894 -38.92 36.10 -24.92
CA LEU A 894 -38.03 37.18 -24.50
C LEU A 894 -36.63 36.93 -25.07
N MET A 895 -36.05 37.95 -25.70
CA MET A 895 -34.73 37.92 -26.32
C MET A 895 -33.81 38.98 -25.69
N GLN A 896 -32.57 38.64 -25.43
CA GLN A 896 -31.55 39.53 -24.88
C GLN A 896 -30.24 39.37 -25.65
N ALA A 897 -29.65 40.47 -26.10
CA ALA A 897 -28.41 40.46 -26.88
C ALA A 897 -27.17 40.73 -26.01
N SER A 898 -26.07 40.01 -26.27
CA SER A 898 -24.73 40.22 -25.68
C SER A 898 -23.65 40.22 -26.76
N ASN A 899 -22.45 40.68 -26.41
CA ASN A 899 -21.22 40.60 -27.22
C ASN A 899 -21.18 41.34 -28.58
N GLY A 900 -22.28 41.95 -29.03
CA GLY A 900 -22.33 42.87 -30.19
C GLY A 900 -22.18 44.36 -29.86
N LEU A 901 -22.25 45.23 -30.89
CA LEU A 901 -22.20 46.70 -30.74
C LEU A 901 -23.61 47.33 -30.58
N PRO A 902 -23.97 47.95 -29.45
CA PRO A 902 -25.30 48.54 -29.27
C PRO A 902 -25.51 49.79 -30.15
N PRO A 903 -26.76 50.13 -30.57
CA PRO A 903 -28.04 49.52 -30.15
C PRO A 903 -28.41 48.22 -30.90
N TYR A 904 -29.20 47.38 -30.25
CA TYR A 904 -29.68 46.10 -30.80
C TYR A 904 -31.11 46.17 -31.31
N GLU A 905 -31.43 45.37 -32.33
CA GLU A 905 -32.78 45.14 -32.84
C GLU A 905 -33.12 43.64 -32.86
N TYR A 906 -34.39 43.31 -32.65
CA TYR A 906 -34.88 41.94 -32.47
C TYR A 906 -36.05 41.64 -33.42
N SER A 907 -36.15 40.41 -33.90
CA SER A 907 -37.19 39.92 -34.81
C SER A 907 -37.66 38.52 -34.39
N ILE A 908 -38.94 38.21 -34.59
CA ILE A 908 -39.48 36.82 -34.54
C ILE A 908 -40.02 36.37 -35.91
N THR A 909 -39.72 37.15 -36.96
CA THR A 909 -40.21 36.93 -38.33
C THR A 909 -39.06 36.71 -39.32
N GLY A 910 -37.89 36.29 -38.85
CA GLY A 910 -36.72 36.02 -39.68
C GLY A 910 -36.10 37.28 -40.28
N GLY A 911 -36.06 38.39 -39.53
CA GLY A 911 -35.48 39.65 -39.98
C GLY A 911 -36.37 40.48 -40.91
N VAL A 912 -37.64 40.09 -41.10
CA VAL A 912 -38.61 40.82 -41.94
C VAL A 912 -39.17 42.06 -41.24
N THR A 913 -39.42 41.95 -39.93
CA THR A 913 -39.85 43.07 -39.08
C THR A 913 -39.02 43.14 -37.81
N TRP A 914 -38.58 44.35 -37.45
CA TRP A 914 -37.65 44.60 -36.35
C TRP A 914 -38.32 45.38 -35.22
N SER A 915 -37.89 45.09 -33.99
CA SER A 915 -38.31 45.72 -32.74
C SER A 915 -37.08 46.13 -31.94
N SER A 916 -37.11 47.31 -31.30
CA SER A 916 -36.08 47.70 -30.34
C SER A 916 -36.29 47.10 -28.94
N ASN A 917 -37.34 46.29 -28.76
CA ASN A 917 -37.66 45.56 -27.54
C ASN A 917 -37.61 44.06 -27.83
N GLY A 918 -36.91 43.30 -26.99
CA GLY A 918 -36.72 41.86 -27.14
C GLY A 918 -37.90 40.99 -26.64
N LEU A 919 -38.95 41.57 -26.06
CA LEU A 919 -40.12 40.82 -25.57
C LEU A 919 -41.27 40.78 -26.60
N PHE A 920 -41.72 39.58 -26.95
CA PHE A 920 -42.84 39.29 -27.85
C PHE A 920 -43.88 38.42 -27.14
N GLU A 921 -45.11 38.91 -26.97
CA GLU A 921 -46.19 38.26 -26.19
C GLU A 921 -47.44 37.99 -27.06
N ASN A 922 -48.31 37.09 -26.58
CA ASN A 922 -49.55 36.65 -27.23
C ASN A 922 -49.33 35.93 -28.57
N ILE A 923 -48.32 35.07 -28.60
CA ILE A 923 -47.98 34.25 -29.77
C ILE A 923 -48.57 32.83 -29.62
N SER A 924 -48.93 32.22 -30.75
CA SER A 924 -49.50 30.87 -30.82
C SER A 924 -48.43 29.79 -30.75
N GLU A 925 -48.84 28.54 -30.54
CA GLU A 925 -47.93 27.40 -30.74
C GLU A 925 -47.36 27.42 -32.17
N GLY A 926 -46.07 27.11 -32.29
CA GLY A 926 -45.38 27.14 -33.57
C GLY A 926 -43.91 27.49 -33.43
N THR A 927 -43.19 27.38 -34.54
CA THR A 927 -41.77 27.69 -34.61
C THR A 927 -41.57 29.07 -35.23
N TYR A 928 -40.88 29.94 -34.50
CA TYR A 928 -40.58 31.32 -34.85
C TYR A 928 -39.12 31.45 -35.23
N ALA A 929 -38.85 32.06 -36.39
CA ALA A 929 -37.51 32.44 -36.81
C ALA A 929 -37.13 33.74 -36.11
N VAL A 930 -36.30 33.65 -35.09
CA VAL A 930 -35.87 34.82 -34.32
C VAL A 930 -34.51 35.31 -34.78
N VAL A 931 -34.34 36.63 -34.87
CA VAL A 931 -33.08 37.27 -35.31
C VAL A 931 -32.78 38.44 -34.39
N ILE A 932 -31.53 38.57 -33.99
CA ILE A 932 -31.00 39.72 -33.25
C ILE A 932 -29.88 40.33 -34.10
N ARG A 933 -29.84 41.66 -34.22
CA ARG A 933 -28.74 42.36 -34.87
C ARG A 933 -28.20 43.53 -34.07
N ASP A 934 -26.95 43.88 -34.32
CA ASP A 934 -26.25 45.00 -33.70
C ASP A 934 -26.14 46.23 -34.62
N ALA A 935 -25.41 47.26 -34.16
CA ALA A 935 -25.25 48.55 -34.85
C ALA A 935 -24.42 48.51 -36.14
N VAL A 936 -23.70 47.42 -36.41
CA VAL A 936 -22.89 47.22 -37.64
C VAL A 936 -23.47 46.13 -38.53
N ASP A 937 -24.75 45.80 -38.35
CA ASP A 937 -25.48 44.77 -39.09
C ASP A 937 -24.89 43.36 -38.91
N CYS A 938 -24.23 43.11 -37.77
CA CYS A 938 -23.88 41.78 -37.33
C CYS A 938 -25.13 41.11 -36.74
N GLU A 939 -25.53 39.93 -37.26
CA GLU A 939 -26.78 39.24 -36.91
C GLU A 939 -26.53 37.85 -36.31
N THR A 940 -27.39 37.42 -35.40
CA THR A 940 -27.54 36.03 -34.95
C THR A 940 -29.00 35.64 -35.08
N ASP A 941 -29.27 34.45 -35.63
CA ASP A 941 -30.62 33.92 -35.80
C ASP A 941 -30.76 32.51 -35.19
N THR A 942 -31.98 32.19 -34.74
CA THR A 942 -32.32 30.84 -34.30
C THR A 942 -33.81 30.56 -34.52
N MET A 943 -34.19 29.29 -34.38
CA MET A 943 -35.58 28.86 -34.43
C MET A 943 -36.07 28.53 -33.02
N ILE A 944 -37.07 29.26 -32.55
CA ILE A 944 -37.69 29.01 -31.24
C ILE A 944 -39.05 28.38 -31.43
N THR A 945 -39.26 27.23 -30.80
CA THR A 945 -40.57 26.58 -30.76
C THR A 945 -41.31 26.95 -29.48
N VAL A 946 -42.52 27.47 -29.64
CA VAL A 946 -43.51 27.62 -28.57
C VAL A 946 -44.40 26.38 -28.64
N GLU A 947 -44.33 25.52 -27.63
CA GLU A 947 -45.07 24.26 -27.56
C GLU A 947 -46.39 24.41 -26.78
N ALA A 948 -47.28 23.42 -26.91
CA ALA A 948 -48.58 23.40 -26.24
C ALA A 948 -48.74 22.32 -25.15
N CYS A 949 -47.69 21.57 -24.80
CA CYS A 949 -47.80 20.40 -23.91
C CYS A 949 -46.50 20.14 -23.12
N ASN A 950 -46.46 20.52 -21.83
CA ASN A 950 -45.29 20.42 -20.92
C ASN A 950 -45.47 19.36 -19.79
N LEU A 951 -46.29 18.33 -20.02
CA LEU A 951 -46.52 17.25 -19.05
C LEU A 951 -45.25 16.38 -18.88
N ILE A 952 -44.82 16.16 -17.64
CA ILE A 952 -43.68 15.30 -17.26
C ILE A 952 -44.21 14.10 -16.46
N VAL A 953 -43.71 12.90 -16.74
CA VAL A 953 -44.19 11.64 -16.15
C VAL A 953 -43.01 10.79 -15.66
N SER A 954 -43.18 10.13 -14.51
CA SER A 954 -42.28 9.12 -13.92
C SER A 954 -43.11 7.98 -13.28
N ALA A 955 -42.50 6.85 -12.93
CA ALA A 955 -43.17 5.75 -12.26
C ALA A 955 -42.24 5.00 -11.28
N THR A 956 -42.82 4.36 -10.27
CA THR A 956 -42.17 3.41 -9.36
C THR A 956 -42.85 2.04 -9.42
N THR A 957 -42.12 0.95 -9.14
CA THR A 957 -42.65 -0.41 -9.24
C THR A 957 -42.49 -1.23 -7.96
N ILE A 958 -43.33 -2.26 -7.83
CA ILE A 958 -43.19 -3.37 -6.89
C ILE A 958 -43.12 -4.65 -7.71
N ASN A 959 -42.08 -5.45 -7.48
CA ASN A 959 -41.83 -6.72 -8.19
C ASN A 959 -42.86 -7.80 -7.82
N ALA A 960 -43.06 -8.76 -8.72
CA ALA A 960 -43.90 -9.92 -8.47
C ALA A 960 -43.20 -10.90 -7.51
N SER A 961 -43.95 -11.52 -6.59
CA SER A 961 -43.41 -12.44 -5.58
C SER A 961 -42.78 -13.72 -6.12
N ASN A 962 -43.02 -14.08 -7.39
CA ASN A 962 -42.27 -15.09 -8.15
C ASN A 962 -42.62 -14.96 -9.65
N SER A 963 -41.93 -15.72 -10.50
CA SER A 963 -42.07 -15.61 -11.95
C SER A 963 -43.45 -16.02 -12.49
N ASN A 964 -44.32 -16.57 -11.64
CA ASN A 964 -45.68 -16.99 -11.97
C ASN A 964 -46.74 -16.28 -11.13
N SER A 965 -46.39 -15.26 -10.34
CA SER A 965 -47.36 -14.47 -9.59
C SER A 965 -47.75 -13.21 -10.36
N GLU A 966 -49.03 -12.82 -10.20
CA GLU A 966 -49.62 -11.60 -10.75
C GLU A 966 -49.86 -10.63 -9.59
N ASP A 967 -48.79 -10.24 -8.89
CA ASP A 967 -48.86 -9.39 -7.70
C ASP A 967 -47.89 -8.21 -7.70
N GLY A 968 -47.26 -7.91 -8.85
CA GLY A 968 -46.50 -6.69 -9.05
C GLY A 968 -47.41 -5.46 -9.21
N THR A 969 -46.83 -4.27 -9.02
CA THR A 969 -47.55 -2.98 -9.06
C THR A 969 -46.72 -1.91 -9.78
N ILE A 970 -47.35 -1.05 -10.58
CA ILE A 970 -46.78 0.21 -11.10
C ILE A 970 -47.54 1.40 -10.50
N THR A 971 -46.83 2.36 -9.93
CA THR A 971 -47.38 3.65 -9.45
C THR A 971 -46.80 4.81 -10.24
N VAL A 972 -47.65 5.61 -10.87
CA VAL A 972 -47.27 6.70 -11.78
C VAL A 972 -47.32 8.05 -11.06
N ALA A 973 -46.34 8.92 -11.32
CA ALA A 973 -46.30 10.29 -10.83
C ALA A 973 -46.16 11.28 -12.00
N THR A 974 -46.94 12.36 -11.95
CA THR A 974 -47.01 13.38 -13.01
C THR A 974 -46.72 14.77 -12.45
N THR A 975 -45.93 15.58 -13.17
CA THR A 975 -45.70 17.00 -12.86
C THR A 975 -45.93 17.87 -14.10
N ASN A 976 -46.24 19.15 -13.90
CA ASN A 976 -46.44 20.16 -14.96
C ASN A 976 -47.57 19.89 -16.00
N GLY A 977 -48.70 19.29 -15.58
CA GLY A 977 -49.91 19.17 -16.40
C GLY A 977 -51.21 19.55 -15.66
N THR A 978 -52.34 19.54 -16.37
CA THR A 978 -53.64 19.98 -15.84
C THR A 978 -54.53 18.81 -15.41
N ALA A 979 -54.84 18.71 -14.11
CA ALA A 979 -55.77 17.70 -13.60
C ALA A 979 -57.22 17.92 -14.12
N PRO A 980 -58.05 16.86 -14.27
CA PRO A 980 -57.75 15.45 -13.99
C PRO A 980 -56.79 14.81 -15.02
N PHE A 981 -55.97 13.87 -14.52
CA PHE A 981 -55.14 13.01 -15.35
C PHE A 981 -55.84 11.67 -15.57
N GLU A 982 -55.65 11.08 -16.74
CA GLU A 982 -56.03 9.71 -17.05
C GLU A 982 -54.79 8.90 -17.45
N TYR A 983 -54.71 7.66 -16.97
CA TYR A 983 -53.57 6.74 -17.10
C TYR A 983 -54.00 5.46 -17.82
N SER A 984 -53.13 4.84 -18.60
CA SER A 984 -53.39 3.58 -19.30
C SER A 984 -52.11 2.74 -19.43
N LEU A 985 -52.23 1.41 -19.53
CA LEU A 985 -51.10 0.50 -19.86
C LEU A 985 -51.17 -0.04 -21.29
N ASP A 986 -52.24 0.25 -22.03
CA ASP A 986 -52.45 -0.25 -23.40
C ASP A 986 -52.68 0.86 -24.42
N GLY A 987 -52.68 2.12 -23.97
CA GLY A 987 -52.86 3.31 -24.80
C GLY A 987 -54.30 3.51 -25.29
N VAL A 988 -55.25 2.65 -24.86
CA VAL A 988 -56.64 2.62 -25.34
C VAL A 988 -57.63 2.77 -24.18
N ASN A 989 -57.42 2.05 -23.09
CA ASN A 989 -58.29 2.05 -21.91
C ASN A 989 -57.67 2.92 -20.82
N TYR A 990 -58.20 4.13 -20.66
CA TYR A 990 -57.72 5.10 -19.68
C TYR A 990 -58.54 5.05 -18.39
N GLN A 991 -57.86 5.19 -17.24
CA GLN A 991 -58.41 5.22 -15.90
C GLN A 991 -57.91 6.44 -15.12
N PRO A 992 -58.70 6.99 -14.18
CA PRO A 992 -58.28 8.14 -13.37
C PRO A 992 -57.25 7.78 -12.26
N GLY A 993 -57.06 6.49 -11.97
CA GLY A 993 -56.13 6.01 -10.95
C GLY A 993 -54.71 5.86 -11.48
N ASN A 994 -53.72 6.31 -10.71
CA ASN A 994 -52.30 6.26 -11.06
C ASN A 994 -51.58 4.99 -10.58
N ILE A 995 -52.32 3.98 -10.10
CA ILE A 995 -51.78 2.71 -9.63
C ILE A 995 -52.36 1.58 -10.50
N PHE A 996 -51.48 0.71 -10.98
CA PHE A 996 -51.80 -0.52 -11.69
C PHE A 996 -51.28 -1.72 -10.88
N ASP A 997 -52.20 -2.51 -10.32
CA ASP A 997 -51.89 -3.68 -9.49
C ASP A 997 -52.15 -5.01 -10.23
N ASN A 998 -51.66 -6.10 -9.65
CA ASN A 998 -51.79 -7.48 -10.15
C ASN A 998 -51.10 -7.72 -11.50
N LEU A 999 -49.90 -7.17 -11.62
CA LEU A 999 -49.10 -7.27 -12.83
C LEU A 999 -48.10 -8.43 -12.69
N PRO A 1000 -48.02 -9.35 -13.67
CA PRO A 1000 -46.91 -10.30 -13.72
C PRO A 1000 -45.58 -9.59 -14.02
N ALA A 1001 -44.46 -10.30 -13.83
CA ALA A 1001 -43.16 -9.81 -14.26
C ALA A 1001 -43.13 -9.58 -15.79
N GLY A 1002 -42.57 -8.46 -16.23
CA GLY A 1002 -42.53 -8.05 -17.64
C GLY A 1002 -42.35 -6.55 -17.88
N GLU A 1003 -42.23 -6.18 -19.17
CA GLU A 1003 -42.17 -4.79 -19.65
C GLU A 1003 -43.57 -4.21 -19.88
N TYR A 1004 -43.75 -2.95 -19.49
CA TYR A 1004 -44.99 -2.19 -19.60
C TYR A 1004 -44.74 -0.79 -20.19
N THR A 1005 -45.68 -0.30 -21.00
CA THR A 1005 -45.73 1.09 -21.47
C THR A 1005 -46.92 1.79 -20.82
N VAL A 1006 -46.65 2.85 -20.05
CA VAL A 1006 -47.67 3.67 -19.38
C VAL A 1006 -47.99 4.88 -20.25
N TYR A 1007 -49.25 5.11 -20.55
CA TYR A 1007 -49.76 6.29 -21.25
C TYR A 1007 -50.52 7.21 -20.31
N ILE A 1008 -50.29 8.51 -20.40
CA ILE A 1008 -50.91 9.51 -19.52
C ILE A 1008 -51.45 10.64 -20.38
N THR A 1009 -52.68 11.08 -20.12
CA THR A 1009 -53.30 12.25 -20.74
C THR A 1009 -53.85 13.18 -19.67
N ASP A 1010 -53.65 14.49 -19.82
CA ASP A 1010 -54.19 15.49 -18.92
C ASP A 1010 -55.52 16.12 -19.43
N ALA A 1011 -56.15 16.98 -18.63
CA ALA A 1011 -57.43 17.60 -18.96
C ALA A 1011 -57.39 18.59 -20.14
N THR A 1012 -56.20 19.04 -20.54
CA THR A 1012 -56.01 19.91 -21.72
C THR A 1012 -55.80 19.11 -23.00
N GLY A 1013 -55.71 17.77 -22.91
CA GLY A 1013 -55.47 16.88 -24.03
C GLY A 1013 -53.99 16.63 -24.33
N CYS A 1014 -53.09 16.97 -23.40
CA CYS A 1014 -51.65 16.74 -23.51
C CYS A 1014 -51.33 15.29 -23.08
N SER A 1015 -50.66 14.51 -23.94
CA SER A 1015 -50.35 13.09 -23.68
C SER A 1015 -48.85 12.74 -23.74
N ARG A 1016 -48.45 11.71 -22.97
CA ARG A 1016 -47.08 11.16 -22.87
C ARG A 1016 -47.07 9.65 -22.66
N GLU A 1017 -45.97 8.99 -23.01
CA GLU A 1017 -45.70 7.55 -22.75
C GLU A 1017 -44.41 7.33 -21.94
N LEU A 1018 -44.37 6.28 -21.11
CA LEU A 1018 -43.23 5.91 -20.24
C LEU A 1018 -43.05 4.38 -20.20
N PHE A 1019 -41.82 3.87 -20.37
CA PHE A 1019 -41.49 2.45 -20.28
C PHE A 1019 -41.07 2.04 -18.86
N VAL A 1020 -41.56 0.91 -18.36
CA VAL A 1020 -41.39 0.44 -16.97
C VAL A 1020 -41.27 -1.11 -16.91
N PHE A 1021 -40.49 -1.67 -15.98
CA PHE A 1021 -40.28 -3.12 -15.82
C PHE A 1021 -40.64 -3.66 -14.42
N ILE A 1022 -41.22 -4.87 -14.33
CA ILE A 1022 -41.51 -5.61 -13.08
C ILE A 1022 -40.74 -6.95 -13.08
N GLU A 1023 -39.99 -7.27 -12.01
CA GLU A 1023 -39.15 -8.49 -11.86
C GLU A 1023 -39.76 -9.58 -10.95
N SER A 1024 -39.07 -10.70 -10.67
CA SER A 1024 -39.54 -11.85 -9.83
C SER A 1024 -38.51 -12.44 -8.84
N THR A 1025 -38.91 -12.95 -7.64
CA THR A 1025 -37.98 -13.40 -6.55
C THR A 1025 -38.17 -14.86 -6.03
N VAL A 1026 -37.09 -15.68 -5.84
CA VAL A 1026 -36.95 -16.78 -4.84
C VAL A 1026 -35.49 -17.12 -4.49
N ALA A 1027 -35.11 -16.88 -3.22
CA ALA A 1027 -34.21 -17.65 -2.35
C ALA A 1027 -34.59 -17.25 -0.90
N THR A 1028 -34.08 -17.85 0.18
CA THR A 1028 -34.25 -17.24 1.53
C THR A 1028 -33.39 -15.96 1.62
N GLY A 1029 -33.81 -14.96 0.85
CA GLY A 1029 -33.33 -13.60 0.72
C GLY A 1029 -34.10 -12.74 1.71
N ALA A 1030 -33.50 -12.35 2.81
CA ALA A 1030 -34.09 -11.32 3.65
C ALA A 1030 -33.56 -9.97 3.16
N HIS A 1031 -34.45 -9.11 2.66
CA HIS A 1031 -34.10 -7.74 2.33
C HIS A 1031 -34.14 -6.85 3.58
N PHE A 1032 -33.03 -6.18 3.87
CA PHE A 1032 -32.95 -5.20 4.96
C PHE A 1032 -32.33 -3.92 4.42
N PHE A 1033 -33.03 -2.79 4.52
CA PHE A 1033 -32.48 -1.47 4.20
C PHE A 1033 -31.80 -1.34 2.81
N GLY A 1034 -32.26 -2.09 1.80
CA GLY A 1034 -31.67 -2.08 0.46
C GLY A 1034 -30.67 -3.20 0.18
N TYR A 1035 -30.29 -3.99 1.19
CA TYR A 1035 -29.37 -5.13 1.07
C TYR A 1035 -30.13 -6.45 0.91
N GLU A 1036 -29.58 -7.40 0.15
CA GLU A 1036 -30.12 -8.74 -0.05
C GLU A 1036 -29.24 -9.79 0.64
N LEU A 1037 -29.76 -10.48 1.67
CA LEU A 1037 -29.05 -11.55 2.37
C LEU A 1037 -29.53 -12.94 1.94
N GLU A 1038 -28.69 -13.71 1.25
CA GLU A 1038 -28.92 -15.12 0.94
C GLU A 1038 -28.14 -16.02 1.89
N ILE A 1039 -28.76 -17.09 2.39
CA ILE A 1039 -28.07 -18.15 3.16
C ILE A 1039 -28.47 -19.52 2.61
N PHE A 1040 -27.51 -20.31 2.14
CA PHE A 1040 -27.77 -21.64 1.61
C PHE A 1040 -26.56 -22.60 1.75
N PRO A 1041 -26.79 -23.91 1.95
CA PRO A 1041 -28.06 -24.49 2.37
C PRO A 1041 -28.39 -24.08 3.82
N ASN A 1042 -29.66 -23.82 4.12
CA ASN A 1042 -30.14 -23.63 5.48
C ASN A 1042 -31.56 -24.23 5.60
N PRO A 1043 -31.73 -25.39 6.27
CA PRO A 1043 -30.75 -26.08 7.13
C PRO A 1043 -29.53 -26.67 6.41
N THR A 1044 -28.41 -26.85 7.12
CA THR A 1044 -27.15 -27.47 6.62
C THR A 1044 -26.64 -28.57 7.56
N PRO A 1045 -26.00 -29.65 7.06
CA PRO A 1045 -25.26 -30.58 7.92
C PRO A 1045 -24.01 -29.97 8.56
N ASN A 1046 -23.27 -29.09 7.86
CA ASN A 1046 -21.97 -28.59 8.36
C ASN A 1046 -21.58 -27.19 7.86
N LEU A 1047 -21.88 -26.85 6.61
CA LEU A 1047 -21.43 -25.61 5.95
C LEU A 1047 -22.62 -24.85 5.39
N LEU A 1048 -22.67 -23.55 5.63
CA LEU A 1048 -23.62 -22.65 4.97
C LEU A 1048 -22.84 -21.54 4.28
N THR A 1049 -23.24 -21.19 3.07
CA THR A 1049 -22.78 -20.02 2.35
C THR A 1049 -23.69 -18.85 2.70
N VAL A 1050 -23.11 -17.69 2.95
CA VAL A 1050 -23.81 -16.43 3.16
C VAL A 1050 -23.41 -15.48 2.05
N ASN A 1051 -24.38 -14.87 1.36
CA ASN A 1051 -24.16 -13.78 0.41
C ASN A 1051 -24.95 -12.56 0.87
N LEU A 1052 -24.32 -11.40 0.90
CA LEU A 1052 -24.94 -10.12 1.22
C LEU A 1052 -24.69 -9.16 0.05
N LYS A 1053 -25.72 -8.90 -0.75
CA LYS A 1053 -25.64 -8.06 -1.95
C LYS A 1053 -26.15 -6.65 -1.66
N GLY A 1054 -25.65 -5.67 -2.43
CA GLY A 1054 -26.06 -4.27 -2.35
C GLY A 1054 -25.30 -3.43 -1.32
N MET A 1055 -24.32 -4.03 -0.62
CA MET A 1055 -23.38 -3.29 0.22
C MET A 1055 -22.16 -2.90 -0.62
N THR A 1056 -22.07 -1.62 -0.97
CA THR A 1056 -20.93 -1.05 -1.70
C THR A 1056 -19.96 -0.39 -0.72
N GLY A 1057 -18.65 -0.50 -0.97
CA GLY A 1057 -17.61 0.17 -0.17
C GLY A 1057 -17.15 -0.57 1.10
N GLN A 1058 -17.65 -1.78 1.39
CA GLN A 1058 -17.17 -2.61 2.51
C GLN A 1058 -16.46 -3.87 1.98
N SER A 1059 -15.18 -4.04 2.29
CA SER A 1059 -14.35 -5.16 1.81
C SER A 1059 -14.55 -6.44 2.61
N THR A 1060 -14.85 -6.34 3.91
CA THR A 1060 -15.11 -7.48 4.78
C THR A 1060 -16.16 -7.18 5.84
N MET A 1061 -16.83 -8.22 6.36
CA MET A 1061 -17.80 -8.11 7.46
C MET A 1061 -17.68 -9.28 8.44
N TRP A 1062 -17.57 -8.99 9.73
CA TRP A 1062 -17.60 -10.01 10.78
C TRP A 1062 -19.02 -10.50 11.07
N VAL A 1063 -19.16 -11.79 11.32
CA VAL A 1063 -20.41 -12.47 11.63
C VAL A 1063 -20.23 -13.31 12.89
N GLN A 1064 -20.98 -13.00 13.93
CA GLN A 1064 -20.99 -13.77 15.16
C GLN A 1064 -22.02 -14.88 15.09
N ILE A 1065 -21.64 -16.09 15.50
CA ILE A 1065 -22.53 -17.23 15.65
C ILE A 1065 -22.89 -17.36 17.13
N LEU A 1066 -24.18 -17.24 17.43
CA LEU A 1066 -24.74 -17.30 18.77
C LEU A 1066 -25.55 -18.59 18.95
N ASP A 1067 -25.49 -19.17 20.16
CA ASP A 1067 -26.41 -20.25 20.53
C ASP A 1067 -27.80 -19.72 20.92
N ILE A 1068 -28.75 -20.63 21.22
CA ILE A 1068 -30.12 -20.26 21.60
C ILE A 1068 -30.23 -19.47 22.92
N SER A 1069 -29.16 -19.41 23.72
CA SER A 1069 -29.10 -18.61 24.95
C SER A 1069 -28.54 -17.20 24.71
N GLY A 1070 -28.09 -16.90 23.48
CA GLY A 1070 -27.47 -15.64 23.11
C GLY A 1070 -25.96 -15.60 23.40
N ARG A 1071 -25.33 -16.72 23.77
CA ARG A 1071 -23.88 -16.79 23.97
C ARG A 1071 -23.17 -16.91 22.64
N GLN A 1072 -22.14 -16.11 22.41
CA GLN A 1072 -21.26 -16.29 21.26
C GLN A 1072 -20.51 -17.61 21.36
N VAL A 1073 -20.61 -18.42 20.30
CA VAL A 1073 -19.96 -19.74 20.22
C VAL A 1073 -18.91 -19.81 19.12
N LYS A 1074 -18.96 -18.91 18.13
CA LYS A 1074 -17.99 -18.81 17.03
C LYS A 1074 -18.11 -17.44 16.34
N VAL A 1075 -17.11 -17.07 15.55
CA VAL A 1075 -17.15 -15.94 14.60
C VAL A 1075 -16.77 -16.41 13.20
N ALA A 1076 -17.19 -15.69 12.17
CA ALA A 1076 -16.85 -15.89 10.77
C ALA A 1076 -16.69 -14.53 10.07
N ARG A 1077 -16.11 -14.52 8.88
CA ARG A 1077 -15.90 -13.31 8.08
C ARG A 1077 -16.51 -13.50 6.69
N LEU A 1078 -17.20 -12.48 6.18
CA LEU A 1078 -17.59 -12.36 4.77
C LEU A 1078 -16.60 -11.44 4.06
N VAL A 1079 -16.34 -11.68 2.79
CA VAL A 1079 -15.41 -10.94 1.94
C VAL A 1079 -16.13 -10.51 0.66
N ALA A 1080 -15.88 -9.29 0.21
CA ALA A 1080 -16.51 -8.75 -0.98
C ALA A 1080 -15.92 -9.34 -2.27
N TYR A 1081 -16.79 -9.85 -3.15
CA TYR A 1081 -16.48 -10.26 -4.52
C TYR A 1081 -17.57 -9.74 -5.45
N ASN A 1082 -17.22 -8.88 -6.42
CA ASN A 1082 -18.16 -8.30 -7.40
C ASN A 1082 -19.45 -7.74 -6.76
N ASP A 1083 -19.31 -6.82 -5.80
CA ASP A 1083 -20.41 -6.17 -5.05
C ASP A 1083 -21.26 -7.09 -4.16
N ILE A 1084 -20.75 -8.28 -3.84
CA ILE A 1084 -21.37 -9.25 -2.93
C ILE A 1084 -20.41 -9.58 -1.79
N LEU A 1085 -20.79 -9.27 -0.54
CA LEU A 1085 -20.11 -9.79 0.64
C LEU A 1085 -20.49 -11.26 0.84
N THR A 1086 -19.57 -12.17 0.54
CA THR A 1086 -19.82 -13.62 0.59
C THR A 1086 -18.85 -14.36 1.51
N GLY A 1087 -19.27 -15.48 2.08
CA GLY A 1087 -18.41 -16.33 2.89
C GLY A 1087 -19.06 -17.65 3.31
N GLU A 1088 -18.24 -18.69 3.48
CA GLU A 1088 -18.67 -19.98 4.03
C GLU A 1088 -18.52 -20.02 5.55
N ILE A 1089 -19.59 -20.39 6.25
CA ILE A 1089 -19.62 -20.53 7.70
C ILE A 1089 -19.73 -22.01 8.06
N SER A 1090 -18.72 -22.52 8.74
CA SER A 1090 -18.70 -23.89 9.27
C SER A 1090 -19.34 -23.97 10.64
N LEU A 1091 -20.43 -24.75 10.73
CA LEU A 1091 -21.05 -25.21 11.98
C LEU A 1091 -20.55 -26.60 12.42
N LYS A 1092 -19.58 -27.20 11.73
CA LYS A 1092 -19.13 -28.60 11.94
C LYS A 1092 -18.77 -28.92 13.39
N SER A 1093 -18.05 -28.02 14.08
CA SER A 1093 -17.62 -28.18 15.47
C SER A 1093 -18.73 -27.95 16.51
N LEU A 1094 -19.90 -27.48 16.07
CA LEU A 1094 -21.04 -27.20 16.94
C LEU A 1094 -21.97 -28.41 17.00
N ALA A 1095 -22.71 -28.57 18.10
CA ALA A 1095 -23.71 -29.64 18.21
C ALA A 1095 -24.87 -29.42 17.22
N ASN A 1096 -25.62 -30.48 16.90
CA ASN A 1096 -26.77 -30.36 16.01
C ASN A 1096 -27.87 -29.55 16.71
N GLY A 1097 -28.41 -28.53 16.05
CA GLY A 1097 -29.19 -27.51 16.75
C GLY A 1097 -29.47 -26.25 15.95
N THR A 1098 -30.14 -25.29 16.59
CA THR A 1098 -30.41 -23.96 16.05
C THR A 1098 -29.36 -22.97 16.54
N TYR A 1099 -28.86 -22.15 15.62
CA TYR A 1099 -27.93 -21.06 15.88
C TYR A 1099 -28.44 -19.76 15.25
N PHE A 1100 -27.83 -18.64 15.63
CA PHE A 1100 -28.14 -17.32 15.08
C PHE A 1100 -26.88 -16.62 14.60
N LEU A 1101 -26.93 -16.02 13.42
CA LEU A 1101 -25.88 -15.14 12.89
C LEU A 1101 -26.20 -13.69 13.25
N ARG A 1102 -25.25 -12.95 13.81
CA ARG A 1102 -25.31 -11.51 14.02
C ARG A 1102 -24.18 -10.85 13.23
N PHE A 1103 -24.51 -9.94 12.34
CA PHE A 1103 -23.56 -9.25 11.47
C PHE A 1103 -23.08 -7.97 12.14
N ASP A 1104 -21.79 -7.70 12.03
CA ASP A 1104 -21.15 -6.54 12.63
C ASP A 1104 -21.26 -5.32 11.70
N HIS A 1105 -22.48 -4.79 11.60
CA HIS A 1105 -22.79 -3.58 10.82
C HIS A 1105 -23.87 -2.75 11.50
N PRO A 1106 -23.74 -1.41 11.60
CA PRO A 1106 -24.68 -0.54 12.32
C PRO A 1106 -26.13 -0.65 11.83
N GLU A 1107 -26.30 -0.86 10.52
CA GLU A 1107 -27.62 -1.01 9.88
C GLU A 1107 -28.13 -2.46 9.87
N PHE A 1108 -27.25 -3.44 10.17
CA PHE A 1108 -27.53 -4.89 10.09
C PHE A 1108 -27.45 -5.59 11.46
N ASN A 1109 -27.90 -4.95 12.54
CA ASN A 1109 -27.86 -5.51 13.90
C ASN A 1109 -29.01 -6.52 14.21
N ARG A 1110 -29.39 -7.38 13.26
CA ARG A 1110 -30.43 -8.40 13.44
C ARG A 1110 -29.84 -9.81 13.44
N MET A 1111 -30.44 -10.67 14.27
CA MET A 1111 -30.08 -12.09 14.35
C MET A 1111 -30.82 -12.91 13.28
N VAL A 1112 -30.06 -13.64 12.47
CA VAL A 1112 -30.60 -14.51 11.41
C VAL A 1112 -30.46 -15.98 11.81
N LYS A 1113 -31.58 -16.71 11.78
CA LYS A 1113 -31.61 -18.10 12.25
C LYS A 1113 -30.97 -19.05 11.22
N VAL A 1114 -30.05 -19.90 11.68
CA VAL A 1114 -29.49 -21.01 10.91
C VAL A 1114 -29.65 -22.33 11.65
N GLN A 1115 -29.75 -23.44 10.93
CA GLN A 1115 -30.00 -24.76 11.51
C GLN A 1115 -28.95 -25.78 11.07
N LYS A 1116 -28.27 -26.40 12.05
CA LYS A 1116 -27.35 -27.52 11.85
C LYS A 1116 -28.10 -28.86 11.97
N LEU A 1117 -28.02 -29.68 10.93
CA LEU A 1117 -28.58 -31.04 10.86
C LEU A 1117 -27.54 -32.10 11.24
N ASP A 1118 -28.01 -33.35 11.42
CA ASP A 1118 -27.18 -34.53 11.68
C ASP A 1118 -26.20 -34.88 10.55
#